data_AF-A0AAV0GY95-F1
#
_entry.id   AF-A0AAV0GY95-F1
#
_cell.length_a   1.000
_cell.length_b   1.000
_cell.length_c   1.000
_cell.angle_alpha   90.00
_cell.angle_beta   90.00
_cell.angle_gamma   90.00
#
_symmetry.space_group_name_H-M   'P 1'
#
loop_
_entity.id
_entity.type
_entity.pdbx_description
1 polymer ?
#
loop_
_entity_poly.entity_id
_entity_poly.type
_entity_poly.pdbx_seq_one_letter_code
_entity_poly.pdbx_strand_id
1 'polypeptide(L)'
;MEDSNREFFMLTDHEIQCFSVSFNPEINATKIWAHEIVSTDGDLGIKKDLAGQKRIWPLDAQVDERGKVITVLVAIFCMDRVTSSSYTQYSLLTMQYKSQVSRSSDLHERVLEKKAPIQEIIPKARLEEEDFLFSMRLRVGGKPAGSAIILSGDGTATVSHYYRSKTRLYQFDLPYDAGKVLDASVLPPADDGEDGAWVVLTEKAGIWAIPEKAVVLGGVEPPERSLSRKGSSNERSSQEERRNVTFAGAFAPRRVNSEAWDLGDRQRAAMTGIGRSTAQDEESEALLGQLFHDFLLTGLVDSSFEKLRNSGAFERDGETNVFARTSKSIVDTLAKHWTTTRGAEIVSMSIVSSQLMDKQQKHEKFLQFLALSKCHEELLTKQRQSLLTILEHGEKLDGMIHLREVQNTISQSRAPASGGLSGSESQVSGALWDLIQLVGERARRNTVLLMDRDNAEVFFSKVSDLEELFYCLDLHLDYILNDDQPLEFQIQRASELSNAIASIFRATAFYRDEHHMWYPPPEGLTPWNCQPVVRNGMWRVASFMVQLLNETSRLGESAILDFHSHLEVLAEVLLEAYAGAIESKLGRAEEYKGLLDEYWKRRDFLLESLYHQVKYLVEGKRQFLAIETGEQHEEILRKLSAGLLAISKRHEGYSIMWGICCDFNDSELLKKLMHESMGPKGGFSYFVFKQLYEKRQFAKLLRLGEEFQQELAIFLKDHQDLLWLHELFLHQFSSASESLHTLALLEDECSISEAENGIHAELPTVAVTLADRKRLLNLSKIAAMADKSVDHQSKVKRIEADSKMLKLQEEIVGTLTAEAELTGGEDRLFRPEELIE
;
A
#
# COMPACT_ATOMS: atom_id res chain seq x y z
N MET A 1 5.89 31.28 20.87
CA MET A 1 4.63 31.22 20.12
C MET A 1 4.47 32.59 19.48
N GLU A 2 4.71 32.67 18.18
CA GLU A 2 4.60 33.91 17.42
C GLU A 2 3.11 34.22 17.19
N ASP A 3 2.74 35.50 17.29
CA ASP A 3 1.40 36.01 17.00
C ASP A 3 1.00 35.63 15.57
N SER A 4 0.23 34.55 15.40
CA SER A 4 -0.20 34.07 14.09
C SER A 4 -1.37 34.89 13.54
N ASN A 5 -1.13 36.17 13.24
CA ASN A 5 -2.07 36.98 12.48
C ASN A 5 -2.16 36.42 11.05
N ARG A 6 -3.36 36.00 10.63
CA ARG A 6 -3.61 35.55 9.24
C ARG A 6 -4.46 36.58 8.51
N GLU A 7 -4.13 36.81 7.25
CA GLU A 7 -4.90 37.70 6.37
C GLU A 7 -5.92 36.88 5.56
N PHE A 8 -7.16 37.37 5.48
CA PHE A 8 -8.27 36.74 4.78
C PHE A 8 -8.88 37.71 3.78
N PHE A 9 -9.17 37.21 2.57
CA PHE A 9 -9.90 37.96 1.56
C PHE A 9 -11.39 37.61 1.60
N MET A 10 -12.24 38.62 1.59
CA MET A 10 -13.68 38.48 1.44
C MET A 10 -14.10 39.11 0.12
N LEU A 11 -14.67 38.30 -0.78
CA LEU A 11 -15.22 38.77 -2.04
C LEU A 11 -16.73 38.98 -1.87
N THR A 12 -17.19 40.20 -2.11
CA THR A 12 -18.61 40.54 -2.16
C THR A 12 -19.02 40.84 -3.60
N ASP A 13 -20.30 41.12 -3.81
CA ASP A 13 -20.86 41.51 -5.10
C ASP A 13 -20.46 42.93 -5.56
N HIS A 14 -19.84 43.74 -4.70
CA HIS A 14 -19.44 45.13 -5.02
C HIS A 14 -18.00 45.47 -4.62
N GLU A 15 -17.40 44.76 -3.66
CA GLU A 15 -16.05 45.03 -3.16
C GLU A 15 -15.28 43.75 -2.82
N ILE A 16 -13.95 43.82 -2.88
CA ILE A 16 -13.04 42.84 -2.28
C ILE A 16 -12.40 43.47 -1.04
N GLN A 17 -12.52 42.80 0.10
CA GLN A 17 -12.03 43.25 1.40
C GLN A 17 -10.92 42.34 1.90
N CYS A 18 -9.92 42.90 2.60
CA CYS A 18 -8.90 42.12 3.30
C CYS A 18 -9.00 42.35 4.81
N PHE A 19 -8.96 41.26 5.58
CA PHE A 19 -9.05 41.26 7.04
C PHE A 19 -7.82 40.58 7.66
N SER A 20 -7.20 41.20 8.67
CA SER A 20 -6.25 40.53 9.54
C SER A 20 -7.00 39.95 10.74
N VAL A 21 -6.86 38.65 10.99
CA VAL A 21 -7.48 37.97 12.12
C VAL A 21 -6.37 37.45 13.04
N SER A 22 -6.41 37.88 14.30
CA SER A 22 -5.50 37.40 15.35
C SER A 22 -6.15 36.25 16.13
N PHE A 23 -5.52 35.07 16.14
CA PHE A 23 -5.99 33.88 16.86
C PHE A 23 -5.52 33.86 18.33
N ASN A 24 -5.84 34.93 19.07
CA ASN A 24 -5.71 34.99 20.53
C ASN A 24 -7.03 34.49 21.17
N PRO A 25 -7.10 34.24 22.50
CA PRO A 25 -8.31 33.71 23.15
C PRO A 25 -9.59 34.53 22.89
N GLU A 26 -9.46 35.76 22.41
CA GLU A 26 -10.51 36.54 21.75
C GLU A 26 -10.17 36.70 20.26
N ILE A 27 -11.06 36.23 19.37
CA ILE A 27 -10.91 36.39 17.92
C ILE A 27 -11.13 37.86 17.57
N ASN A 28 -10.04 38.59 17.29
CA ASN A 28 -10.11 39.97 16.81
C ASN A 28 -9.86 39.99 15.30
N ALA A 29 -10.85 40.47 14.54
CA ALA A 29 -10.77 40.69 13.09
C ALA A 29 -10.71 42.19 12.80
N THR A 30 -9.68 42.63 12.09
CA THR A 30 -9.50 44.04 11.67
C THR A 30 -9.47 44.13 10.15
N LYS A 31 -10.27 45.02 9.57
CA LYS A 31 -10.28 45.29 8.12
C LYS A 31 -9.03 46.09 7.75
N ILE A 32 -8.17 45.54 6.89
CA ILE A 32 -6.93 46.17 6.43
C ILE A 32 -7.23 47.14 5.28
N TRP A 33 -7.99 46.69 4.28
CA TRP A 33 -8.38 47.51 3.12
C TRP A 33 -9.65 46.96 2.44
N ALA A 34 -10.27 47.77 1.59
CA ALA A 34 -11.29 47.36 0.64
C ALA A 34 -11.12 48.06 -0.70
N HIS A 35 -11.37 47.33 -1.77
CA HIS A 35 -11.35 47.84 -3.15
C HIS A 35 -12.71 47.60 -3.80
N GLU A 36 -13.30 48.66 -4.34
CA GLU A 36 -14.56 48.59 -5.09
C GLU A 36 -14.34 47.93 -6.46
N ILE A 37 -15.26 47.08 -6.89
CA ILE A 37 -15.22 46.36 -8.17
C ILE A 37 -16.23 47.02 -9.11
N VAL A 38 -15.76 47.48 -10.27
CA VAL A 38 -16.55 48.16 -11.30
C VAL A 38 -16.43 47.40 -12.63
N SER A 39 -17.54 47.29 -13.38
CA SER A 39 -17.57 46.67 -14.71
C SER A 39 -17.50 47.72 -15.81
N THR A 40 -16.92 47.35 -16.95
CA THR A 40 -16.91 48.14 -18.19
C THR A 40 -18.32 48.47 -18.70
N ASP A 41 -19.32 47.65 -18.34
CA ASP A 41 -20.71 47.74 -18.79
C ASP A 41 -21.67 48.35 -17.72
N GLY A 42 -21.13 48.93 -16.65
CA GLY A 42 -21.87 49.39 -15.46
C GLY A 42 -22.22 48.26 -14.47
N ASP A 43 -22.78 48.62 -13.30
CA ASP A 43 -23.09 47.73 -12.15
C ASP A 43 -23.89 46.46 -12.48
N LEU A 44 -24.53 46.41 -13.65
CA LEU A 44 -25.33 45.29 -14.14
C LEU A 44 -24.50 44.05 -14.51
N GLY A 45 -23.24 44.21 -14.93
CA GLY A 45 -22.36 43.10 -15.32
C GLY A 45 -21.89 42.28 -14.13
N ILE A 46 -21.44 42.95 -13.07
CA ILE A 46 -21.00 42.31 -11.82
C ILE A 46 -22.20 41.71 -11.08
N LYS A 47 -23.35 42.39 -11.09
CA LYS A 47 -24.57 41.82 -10.49
C LYS A 47 -25.09 40.57 -11.19
N LYS A 48 -24.87 40.43 -12.51
CA LYS A 48 -25.20 39.19 -13.23
C LYS A 48 -24.24 38.04 -12.93
N ASP A 49 -22.97 38.36 -12.75
CA ASP A 49 -21.90 37.36 -12.60
C ASP A 49 -21.65 36.95 -11.14
N LEU A 50 -21.70 37.92 -10.21
CA LEU A 50 -21.45 37.75 -8.78
C LEU A 50 -22.71 37.88 -7.89
N ALA A 51 -23.71 38.70 -8.25
CA ALA A 51 -24.91 38.93 -7.43
C ALA A 51 -26.13 38.06 -7.77
N GLY A 52 -25.95 37.03 -8.62
CA GLY A 52 -26.98 35.99 -8.79
C GLY A 52 -27.17 35.15 -7.52
N GLN A 53 -28.21 34.32 -7.44
CA GLN A 53 -28.37 33.28 -6.40
C GLN A 53 -27.30 32.16 -6.51
N LYS A 54 -26.04 32.53 -6.73
CA LYS A 54 -24.91 31.62 -6.84
C LYS A 54 -24.08 31.80 -5.57
N ARG A 55 -23.86 30.73 -4.81
CA ARG A 55 -22.89 30.76 -3.70
C ARG A 55 -21.50 30.78 -4.33
N ILE A 56 -20.70 31.82 -4.06
CA ILE A 56 -19.37 31.99 -4.63
C ILE A 56 -18.35 31.89 -3.52
N TRP A 57 -17.34 31.05 -3.73
CA TRP A 57 -16.27 30.80 -2.78
C TRP A 57 -14.92 31.21 -3.40
N PRO A 58 -14.21 32.20 -2.84
CA PRO A 58 -12.85 32.53 -3.26
C PRO A 58 -11.89 31.44 -2.73
N LEU A 59 -11.15 30.81 -3.63
CA LEU A 59 -10.23 29.71 -3.30
C LEU A 59 -8.79 30.21 -3.14
N ASP A 60 -8.33 30.99 -4.11
CA ASP A 60 -6.98 31.56 -4.11
C ASP A 60 -6.97 32.88 -4.88
N ALA A 61 -6.04 33.77 -4.56
CA ALA A 61 -5.90 35.07 -5.19
C ALA A 61 -4.43 35.41 -5.40
N GLN A 62 -4.08 35.84 -6.61
CA GLN A 62 -2.74 36.29 -6.92
C GLN A 62 -2.75 37.64 -7.61
N VAL A 63 -1.80 38.49 -7.21
CA VAL A 63 -1.53 39.77 -7.85
C VAL A 63 -0.37 39.56 -8.82
N ASP A 64 -0.51 40.09 -10.03
CA ASP A 64 0.56 40.13 -11.04
C ASP A 64 1.83 40.81 -10.50
N GLU A 65 3.01 40.46 -11.02
CA GLU A 65 4.32 40.96 -10.56
C GLU A 65 4.41 42.50 -10.60
N ARG A 66 3.65 43.13 -11.51
CA ARG A 66 3.59 44.59 -11.66
C ARG A 66 2.59 45.26 -10.70
N GLY A 67 1.87 44.51 -9.89
CA GLY A 67 0.86 45.02 -8.95
C GLY A 67 -0.40 45.59 -9.60
N LYS A 68 -0.59 45.38 -10.92
CA LYS A 68 -1.65 46.04 -11.71
C LYS A 68 -2.92 45.23 -11.85
N VAL A 69 -2.82 43.90 -11.79
CA VAL A 69 -3.91 42.96 -12.06
C VAL A 69 -4.02 42.00 -10.89
N ILE A 70 -5.24 41.74 -10.44
CA ILE A 70 -5.57 40.71 -9.46
C ILE A 70 -6.37 39.64 -10.20
N THR A 71 -5.93 38.39 -10.09
CA THR A 71 -6.70 37.24 -10.57
C THR A 71 -7.13 36.42 -9.36
N VAL A 72 -8.43 36.14 -9.28
CA VAL A 72 -9.04 35.34 -8.21
C VAL A 72 -9.59 34.06 -8.80
N LEU A 73 -9.22 32.92 -8.21
CA LEU A 73 -9.84 31.63 -8.49
C LEU A 73 -11.11 31.51 -7.64
N VAL A 74 -12.25 31.36 -8.30
CA VAL A 74 -13.56 31.25 -7.64
C VAL A 74 -14.26 29.94 -7.96
N ALA A 75 -14.89 29.34 -6.97
CA ALA A 75 -15.85 28.26 -7.13
C ALA A 75 -17.26 28.82 -7.03
N ILE A 76 -18.08 28.58 -8.05
CA ILE A 76 -19.43 29.10 -8.19
C ILE A 76 -20.40 27.93 -8.14
N PHE A 77 -21.26 27.91 -7.14
CA PHE A 77 -22.35 26.95 -7.05
C PHE A 77 -23.49 27.34 -7.98
N CYS A 78 -23.86 26.42 -8.86
CA CYS A 78 -24.89 26.60 -9.87
C CYS A 78 -25.95 25.50 -9.77
N MET A 79 -27.23 25.89 -9.87
CA MET A 79 -28.36 24.97 -9.96
C MET A 79 -28.90 24.96 -11.39
N ASP A 80 -28.86 23.81 -12.05
CA ASP A 80 -29.49 23.64 -13.37
C ASP A 80 -31.01 23.54 -13.21
N ARG A 81 -31.74 24.53 -13.74
CA ARG A 81 -33.20 24.61 -13.63
C ARG A 81 -33.94 23.53 -14.43
N VAL A 82 -33.27 22.90 -15.41
CA VAL A 82 -33.89 21.88 -16.29
C VAL A 82 -33.73 20.48 -15.70
N THR A 83 -32.59 20.18 -15.10
CA THR A 83 -32.26 18.86 -14.55
C THR A 83 -32.36 18.82 -13.02
N SER A 84 -32.64 19.95 -12.35
CA SER A 84 -32.66 20.09 -10.89
C SER A 84 -31.37 19.61 -10.21
N SER A 85 -30.24 19.65 -10.94
CA SER A 85 -28.93 19.18 -10.46
C SER A 85 -28.03 20.36 -10.08
N SER A 86 -27.45 20.29 -8.89
CA SER A 86 -26.38 21.17 -8.43
C SER A 86 -25.06 20.79 -9.10
N TYR A 87 -24.26 21.80 -9.45
CA TYR A 87 -22.88 21.64 -9.90
C TYR A 87 -22.05 22.82 -9.43
N THR A 88 -20.75 22.59 -9.26
CA THR A 88 -19.79 23.65 -8.97
C THR A 88 -19.00 23.96 -10.22
N GLN A 89 -18.90 25.26 -10.52
CA GLN A 89 -18.17 25.78 -11.65
C GLN A 89 -16.94 26.52 -11.13
N TYR A 90 -15.75 26.08 -11.54
CA TYR A 90 -14.50 26.75 -11.17
C TYR A 90 -14.11 27.73 -12.27
N SER A 91 -13.88 28.98 -11.90
CA SER A 91 -13.61 30.05 -12.87
C SER A 91 -12.54 31.03 -12.39
N LEU A 92 -11.89 31.70 -13.33
CA LEU A 92 -10.96 32.80 -13.04
C LEU A 92 -11.66 34.14 -13.23
N LEU A 93 -11.50 35.00 -12.23
CA LEU A 93 -11.97 36.37 -12.22
C LEU A 93 -10.75 37.30 -12.24
N THR A 94 -10.51 37.94 -13.38
CA THR A 94 -9.36 38.83 -13.58
C THR A 94 -9.79 40.29 -13.55
N MET A 95 -9.23 41.06 -12.60
CA MET A 95 -9.51 42.47 -12.37
C MET A 95 -8.23 43.31 -12.48
N GLN A 96 -8.34 44.53 -12.96
CA GLN A 96 -7.22 45.47 -13.13
C GLN A 96 -7.49 46.76 -12.36
N TYR A 97 -6.48 47.30 -11.69
CA TYR A 97 -6.62 48.60 -11.02
C TYR A 97 -6.81 49.73 -12.04
N LYS A 98 -7.81 50.60 -11.82
CA LYS A 98 -7.99 51.82 -12.62
C LYS A 98 -6.87 52.81 -12.31
N SER A 99 -6.10 53.16 -13.35
CA SER A 99 -5.13 54.25 -13.30
C SER A 99 -5.85 55.59 -13.50
N GLN A 100 -6.34 56.23 -12.44
CA GLN A 100 -6.80 57.63 -12.54
C GLN A 100 -5.65 58.61 -12.29
N VAL A 101 -5.36 59.41 -13.32
CA VAL A 101 -4.67 60.69 -13.20
C VAL A 101 -5.64 61.68 -12.54
N SER A 102 -5.54 61.91 -11.22
CA SER A 102 -5.93 63.19 -10.61
C SER A 102 -5.46 63.30 -9.14
N ARG A 103 -4.77 64.40 -8.87
CA ARG A 103 -4.32 64.87 -7.55
C ARG A 103 -5.54 65.33 -6.73
N SER A 104 -5.86 64.66 -5.62
CA SER A 104 -6.23 65.25 -4.32
C SER A 104 -7.00 64.25 -3.44
N SER A 105 -6.68 64.27 -2.14
CA SER A 105 -7.34 63.65 -0.96
C SER A 105 -6.90 62.25 -0.53
N ASP A 106 -6.46 62.18 0.73
CA ASP A 106 -5.77 61.11 1.47
C ASP A 106 -6.66 59.92 1.88
N LEU A 107 -7.48 59.38 0.99
CA LEU A 107 -8.13 58.07 1.20
C LEU A 107 -8.01 57.28 -0.11
N HIS A 108 -7.12 56.30 -0.13
CA HIS A 108 -6.88 55.43 -1.29
C HIS A 108 -8.07 54.50 -1.56
N GLU A 109 -9.18 55.01 -2.09
CA GLU A 109 -10.20 54.18 -2.73
C GLU A 109 -9.65 53.69 -4.08
N ARG A 110 -8.90 52.59 -4.08
CA ARG A 110 -8.47 51.94 -5.32
C ARG A 110 -9.65 51.17 -5.90
N VAL A 111 -10.04 51.55 -7.11
CA VAL A 111 -11.12 50.90 -7.87
C VAL A 111 -10.52 49.82 -8.79
N LEU A 112 -11.10 48.62 -8.74
CA LEU A 112 -10.79 47.48 -9.60
C LEU A 112 -11.79 47.42 -10.75
N GLU A 113 -11.30 47.33 -11.98
CA GLU A 113 -12.08 47.15 -13.19
C GLU A 113 -11.95 45.73 -13.74
N LYS A 114 -13.07 45.09 -14.07
CA LYS A 114 -13.05 43.74 -14.67
C LYS A 114 -12.36 43.77 -16.04
N LYS A 115 -11.27 43.01 -16.20
CA LYS A 115 -10.43 43.01 -17.42
C LYS A 115 -11.00 42.12 -18.54
N ALA A 116 -11.67 41.02 -18.18
CA ALA A 116 -12.21 40.03 -19.09
C ALA A 116 -13.46 39.35 -18.48
N PRO A 117 -14.39 38.78 -19.29
CA PRO A 117 -15.48 37.94 -18.77
C PRO A 117 -14.92 36.79 -17.91
N ILE A 118 -15.76 36.26 -17.01
CA ILE A 118 -15.36 35.16 -16.14
C ILE A 118 -14.91 33.98 -17.00
N GLN A 119 -13.67 33.55 -16.82
CA GLN A 119 -13.09 32.47 -17.59
C GLN A 119 -13.45 31.15 -16.92
N GLU A 120 -14.38 30.40 -17.51
CA GLU A 120 -14.75 29.08 -17.02
C GLU A 120 -13.58 28.11 -17.24
N ILE A 121 -13.07 27.54 -16.15
CA ILE A 121 -12.05 26.50 -16.18
C ILE A 121 -12.76 25.15 -16.19
N ILE A 122 -13.60 24.89 -15.18
CA ILE A 122 -14.34 23.64 -15.04
C ILE A 122 -15.84 23.98 -15.11
N PRO A 123 -16.55 23.60 -16.19
CA PRO A 123 -17.91 24.06 -16.43
C PRO A 123 -18.96 23.37 -15.54
N LYS A 124 -18.79 22.08 -15.22
CA LYS A 124 -19.74 21.29 -14.42
C LYS A 124 -19.05 20.22 -13.58
N ALA A 125 -18.43 20.60 -12.46
CA ALA A 125 -18.02 19.60 -11.47
C ALA A 125 -19.26 19.10 -10.71
N ARG A 126 -19.41 17.78 -10.58
CA ARG A 126 -20.48 17.20 -9.75
C ARG A 126 -20.29 17.62 -8.30
N LEU A 127 -21.38 18.00 -7.63
CA LEU A 127 -21.39 18.35 -6.23
C LEU A 127 -22.18 17.30 -5.45
N GLU A 128 -21.50 16.52 -4.62
CA GLU A 128 -22.09 15.54 -3.71
C GLU A 128 -22.46 16.18 -2.35
N GLU A 129 -21.70 17.18 -1.87
CA GLU A 129 -21.97 17.93 -0.64
C GLU A 129 -21.83 19.45 -0.83
N GLU A 130 -22.76 20.25 -0.28
CA GLU A 130 -22.81 21.72 -0.48
C GLU A 130 -21.68 22.51 0.21
N ASP A 131 -21.05 21.93 1.23
CA ASP A 131 -20.03 22.60 2.07
C ASP A 131 -18.59 22.26 1.66
N PHE A 132 -18.40 21.46 0.60
CA PHE A 132 -17.09 20.98 0.18
C PHE A 132 -16.55 21.74 -1.03
N LEU A 133 -15.31 22.24 -0.93
CA LEU A 133 -14.60 22.96 -1.99
C LEU A 133 -13.24 22.30 -2.25
N PHE A 134 -12.86 22.17 -3.52
CA PHE A 134 -11.57 21.57 -3.86
C PHE A 134 -10.42 22.52 -3.49
N SER A 135 -9.38 21.96 -2.87
CA SER A 135 -8.11 22.66 -2.62
C SER A 135 -7.36 22.82 -3.94
N MET A 136 -7.35 24.04 -4.46
CA MET A 136 -6.65 24.42 -5.68
C MET A 136 -5.82 25.66 -5.41
N ARG A 137 -4.59 25.68 -5.92
CA ARG A 137 -3.74 26.88 -5.87
C ARG A 137 -3.61 27.47 -7.25
N LEU A 138 -3.64 28.80 -7.30
CA LEU A 138 -3.53 29.58 -8.52
C LEU A 138 -2.11 30.15 -8.65
N ARG A 139 -1.56 30.02 -9.86
CA ARG A 139 -0.36 30.72 -10.32
C ARG A 139 -0.68 31.42 -11.64
N VAL A 140 -0.42 32.71 -11.74
CA VAL A 140 -0.78 33.58 -12.88
C VAL A 140 0.49 33.99 -13.63
N GLY A 141 0.41 33.99 -14.97
CA GLY A 141 1.44 34.54 -15.85
C GLY A 141 1.86 33.55 -16.95
N GLY A 142 3.12 33.60 -17.32
CA GLY A 142 3.73 32.67 -18.28
C GLY A 142 3.34 32.87 -19.74
N LYS A 143 4.08 32.23 -20.65
CA LYS A 143 3.74 32.18 -22.07
C LYS A 143 2.77 31.04 -22.37
N PRO A 144 1.69 31.28 -23.13
CA PRO A 144 1.24 32.56 -23.71
C PRO A 144 0.59 33.53 -22.70
N ALA A 145 0.77 34.84 -22.90
CA ALA A 145 0.36 35.89 -21.95
C ALA A 145 -1.13 35.82 -21.57
N GLY A 146 -1.42 35.96 -20.27
CA GLY A 146 -2.78 35.77 -19.73
C GLY A 146 -3.14 34.31 -19.43
N SER A 147 -2.16 33.41 -19.42
CA SER A 147 -2.33 32.05 -18.92
C SER A 147 -2.29 32.00 -17.39
N ALA A 148 -2.83 30.93 -16.83
CA ALA A 148 -2.72 30.62 -15.42
C ALA A 148 -2.50 29.11 -15.22
N ILE A 149 -1.62 28.72 -14.31
CA ILE A 149 -1.49 27.34 -13.83
C ILE A 149 -2.36 27.16 -12.60
N ILE A 150 -3.10 26.06 -12.60
CA ILE A 150 -3.90 25.59 -11.49
C ILE A 150 -3.25 24.32 -10.98
N LEU A 151 -2.85 24.35 -9.71
CA LEU A 151 -2.28 23.21 -9.01
C LEU A 151 -3.36 22.56 -8.17
N SER A 152 -3.70 21.31 -8.48
CA SER A 152 -4.58 20.49 -7.64
C SER A 152 -3.80 19.86 -6.49
N GLY A 153 -4.50 19.53 -5.40
CA GLY A 153 -3.89 18.93 -4.20
C GLY A 153 -3.19 17.57 -4.43
N ASP A 154 -3.41 16.91 -5.56
CA ASP A 154 -2.75 15.65 -5.94
C ASP A 154 -1.40 15.85 -6.63
N GLY A 155 -1.04 17.10 -6.93
CA GLY A 155 0.20 17.44 -7.61
C GLY A 155 0.11 17.49 -9.13
N THR A 156 -1.08 17.51 -9.75
CA THR A 156 -1.19 17.82 -11.18
C THR A 156 -1.18 19.33 -11.43
N ALA A 157 -0.54 19.75 -12.52
CA ALA A 157 -0.55 21.13 -12.98
C ALA A 157 -1.36 21.24 -14.27
N THR A 158 -2.43 22.05 -14.24
CA THR A 158 -3.24 22.34 -15.41
C THR A 158 -3.00 23.79 -15.84
N VAL A 159 -2.50 24.01 -17.04
CA VAL A 159 -2.36 25.35 -17.63
C VAL A 159 -3.69 25.72 -18.31
N SER A 160 -4.31 26.79 -17.86
CA SER A 160 -5.44 27.43 -18.54
C SER A 160 -4.93 28.58 -19.40
N HIS A 161 -5.33 28.59 -20.67
CA HIS A 161 -5.01 29.66 -21.61
C HIS A 161 -6.28 30.18 -22.28
N TYR A 162 -6.50 31.48 -22.19
CA TYR A 162 -7.60 32.17 -22.86
C TYR A 162 -7.15 32.72 -24.22
N TYR A 163 -7.65 32.15 -25.31
CA TYR A 163 -7.30 32.59 -26.67
C TYR A 163 -8.55 32.77 -27.53
N ARG A 164 -8.69 33.94 -28.19
CA ARG A 164 -9.78 34.28 -29.11
C ARG A 164 -11.17 33.87 -28.58
N SER A 165 -11.49 34.25 -27.35
CA SER A 165 -12.78 33.97 -26.68
C SER A 165 -13.08 32.50 -26.31
N LYS A 166 -12.10 31.58 -26.43
CA LYS A 166 -12.21 30.21 -25.92
C LYS A 166 -11.15 29.95 -24.84
N THR A 167 -11.55 29.33 -23.74
CA THR A 167 -10.62 28.76 -22.75
C THR A 167 -10.13 27.40 -23.25
N ARG A 168 -8.82 27.20 -23.30
CA ARG A 168 -8.21 25.87 -23.49
C ARG A 168 -7.52 25.47 -22.21
N LEU A 169 -7.78 24.24 -21.77
CA LEU A 169 -7.05 23.62 -20.67
C LEU A 169 -5.99 22.71 -21.25
N TYR A 170 -4.82 22.76 -20.66
CA TYR A 170 -3.70 21.91 -21.00
C TYR A 170 -3.29 21.23 -19.72
N GLN A 171 -3.59 19.94 -19.62
CA GLN A 171 -3.00 19.12 -18.57
C GLN A 171 -1.52 18.98 -18.90
N PHE A 172 -0.67 19.49 -18.02
CA PHE A 172 0.76 19.25 -18.11
C PHE A 172 1.05 17.98 -17.32
N ASP A 173 1.13 16.86 -18.04
CA ASP A 173 1.67 15.64 -17.46
C ASP A 173 3.16 15.84 -17.25
N LEU A 174 3.55 15.92 -15.98
CA LEU A 174 4.95 15.81 -15.62
C LEU A 174 5.52 14.50 -16.19
N PRO A 175 6.79 14.47 -16.63
CA PRO A 175 7.45 13.21 -16.91
C PRO A 175 7.37 12.34 -15.64
N TYR A 176 6.99 11.08 -15.81
CA TYR A 176 6.56 10.15 -14.74
C TYR A 176 7.55 10.01 -13.55
N ASP A 177 8.82 10.41 -13.72
CA ASP A 177 9.85 10.43 -12.68
C ASP A 177 9.86 11.68 -11.78
N ALA A 178 9.08 12.71 -12.11
CA ALA A 178 9.12 13.98 -11.40
C ALA A 178 8.31 14.01 -10.10
N GLY A 179 7.43 13.03 -9.87
CA GLY A 179 6.55 13.00 -8.70
C GLY A 179 5.49 14.09 -8.76
N LYS A 180 4.98 14.52 -7.59
CA LYS A 180 3.91 15.54 -7.52
C LYS A 180 4.45 16.95 -7.77
N VAL A 181 3.68 17.81 -8.46
CA VAL A 181 3.96 19.26 -8.51
C VAL A 181 3.66 19.86 -7.14
N LEU A 182 4.69 20.43 -6.50
CA LEU A 182 4.58 21.06 -5.19
C LEU A 182 4.23 22.55 -5.30
N ASP A 183 4.80 23.22 -6.30
CA ASP A 183 4.55 24.64 -6.57
C ASP A 183 4.85 24.98 -8.04
N ALA A 184 4.39 26.14 -8.50
CA ALA A 184 4.68 26.65 -9.83
C ALA A 184 4.98 28.14 -9.78
N SER A 185 5.80 28.61 -10.71
CA SER A 185 6.18 30.02 -10.88
C SER A 185 6.43 30.32 -12.36
N VAL A 186 6.61 31.59 -12.68
CA VAL A 186 6.98 32.07 -14.01
C VAL A 186 8.42 32.54 -13.96
N LEU A 187 9.22 32.21 -14.97
CA LEU A 187 10.56 32.80 -15.05
C LEU A 187 10.47 34.30 -15.38
N PRO A 188 11.28 35.15 -14.74
CA PRO A 188 11.33 36.55 -15.11
C PRO A 188 11.78 36.67 -16.58
N PRO A 189 11.16 37.55 -17.36
CA PRO A 189 11.47 37.68 -18.77
C PRO A 189 12.86 38.28 -19.02
N ALA A 190 13.45 37.91 -20.15
CA ALA A 190 14.72 38.50 -20.60
C ALA A 190 14.56 39.92 -21.18
N ASP A 191 13.34 40.30 -21.58
CA ASP A 191 12.99 41.62 -22.13
C ASP A 191 11.84 42.26 -21.33
N ASP A 192 11.92 43.58 -21.14
CA ASP A 192 10.96 44.40 -20.38
C ASP A 192 9.56 44.47 -21.06
N GLY A 193 8.81 43.37 -21.08
CA GLY A 193 7.48 43.38 -21.69
C GLY A 193 6.78 42.04 -21.91
N GLU A 194 7.48 40.91 -21.88
CA GLU A 194 6.88 39.59 -22.11
C GLU A 194 6.82 38.77 -20.82
N ASP A 195 5.91 37.81 -20.68
CA ASP A 195 5.94 36.85 -19.58
C ASP A 195 6.95 35.73 -19.91
N GLY A 196 7.67 35.15 -18.93
CA GLY A 196 8.63 34.07 -19.20
C GLY A 196 7.99 32.68 -19.36
N ALA A 197 8.82 31.65 -19.53
CA ALA A 197 8.32 30.27 -19.53
C ALA A 197 7.82 29.88 -18.12
N TRP A 198 6.80 29.03 -18.08
CA TRP A 198 6.32 28.44 -16.84
C TRP A 198 7.39 27.54 -16.23
N VAL A 199 7.46 27.48 -14.91
CA VAL A 199 8.33 26.59 -14.17
C VAL A 199 7.56 25.92 -13.05
N VAL A 200 7.72 24.61 -12.90
CA VAL A 200 7.10 23.81 -11.84
C VAL A 200 8.17 23.17 -10.96
N LEU A 201 7.95 23.20 -9.65
CA LEU A 201 8.73 22.47 -8.67
C LEU A 201 8.09 21.12 -8.43
N THR A 202 8.86 20.05 -8.56
CA THR A 202 8.39 18.68 -8.48
C THR A 202 9.08 17.95 -7.33
N GLU A 203 8.38 16.99 -6.73
CA GLU A 203 8.84 16.25 -5.56
C GLU A 203 10.16 15.50 -5.80
N LYS A 204 10.33 14.92 -7.00
CA LYS A 204 11.45 14.01 -7.32
C LYS A 204 12.44 14.57 -8.33
N ALA A 205 12.01 15.44 -9.25
CA ALA A 205 12.87 15.93 -10.33
C ALA A 205 13.26 17.41 -10.22
N GLY A 206 12.92 18.07 -9.10
CA GLY A 206 13.31 19.46 -8.84
C GLY A 206 12.56 20.45 -9.72
N ILE A 207 13.29 21.36 -10.38
CA ILE A 207 12.70 22.49 -11.11
C ILE A 207 12.61 22.19 -12.61
N TRP A 208 11.40 22.30 -13.17
CA TRP A 208 11.11 22.02 -14.59
C TRP A 208 10.53 23.21 -15.30
N ALA A 209 11.09 23.58 -16.46
CA ALA A 209 10.55 24.64 -17.30
C ALA A 209 9.59 24.07 -18.36
N ILE A 210 8.39 24.61 -18.45
CA ILE A 210 7.36 24.27 -19.44
C ILE A 210 7.46 25.28 -20.60
N PRO A 211 7.92 24.85 -21.79
CA PRO A 211 8.03 25.73 -22.94
C PRO A 211 6.66 26.01 -23.57
N GLU A 212 6.46 27.21 -24.11
CA GLU A 212 5.23 27.66 -24.78
C GLU A 212 4.72 26.67 -25.85
N LYS A 213 5.63 26.07 -26.63
CA LYS A 213 5.27 25.11 -27.67
C LYS A 213 4.61 23.84 -27.11
N ALA A 214 5.01 23.39 -25.91
CA ALA A 214 4.38 22.24 -25.26
C ALA A 214 2.96 22.58 -24.80
N VAL A 215 2.75 23.80 -24.29
CA VAL A 215 1.41 24.30 -23.94
C VAL A 215 0.52 24.38 -25.19
N VAL A 216 1.02 24.84 -26.33
CA VAL A 216 0.19 24.97 -27.55
C VAL A 216 -0.11 23.63 -28.23
N LEU A 217 0.80 22.64 -28.14
CA LEU A 217 0.69 21.33 -28.79
C LEU A 217 -0.05 20.27 -27.96
N GLY A 218 0.00 20.33 -26.62
CA GLY A 218 -0.61 19.34 -25.71
C GLY A 218 -2.13 19.49 -25.49
N GLY A 219 -2.86 20.01 -26.47
CA GLY A 219 -4.27 20.37 -26.32
C GLY A 219 -5.20 19.19 -26.05
N VAL A 220 -5.76 19.13 -24.85
CA VAL A 220 -7.02 18.42 -24.58
C VAL A 220 -8.12 19.47 -24.59
N GLU A 221 -8.93 19.53 -25.65
CA GLU A 221 -10.12 20.37 -25.59
C GLU A 221 -11.00 19.87 -24.43
N PRO A 222 -11.47 20.74 -23.51
CA PRO A 222 -12.47 20.33 -22.54
C PRO A 222 -13.64 19.73 -23.34
N PRO A 223 -14.23 18.60 -22.90
CA PRO A 223 -15.19 17.87 -23.71
C PRO A 223 -16.32 18.79 -24.17
N GLU A 224 -16.29 19.21 -25.44
CA GLU A 224 -17.40 19.92 -26.06
C GLU A 224 -18.56 18.92 -26.12
N ARG A 225 -19.49 18.96 -25.15
CA ARG A 225 -20.80 18.33 -25.31
C ARG A 225 -21.95 19.24 -24.87
N SER A 226 -22.79 19.51 -25.87
CA SER A 226 -24.22 19.80 -25.75
C SER A 226 -24.67 21.17 -25.24
N LEU A 227 -24.02 22.26 -25.67
CA LEU A 227 -24.70 23.57 -25.75
C LEU A 227 -24.87 24.00 -27.21
N SER A 228 -25.56 23.16 -27.98
CA SER A 228 -26.29 23.62 -29.17
C SER A 228 -27.79 23.45 -28.93
N ARG A 229 -28.33 24.29 -28.03
CA ARG A 229 -29.62 24.91 -28.30
C ARG A 229 -29.34 26.34 -28.73
N LYS A 230 -29.35 26.54 -30.04
CA LYS A 230 -29.60 27.81 -30.73
C LYS A 230 -30.40 28.79 -29.85
N GLY A 231 -29.81 29.93 -29.53
CA GLY A 231 -30.55 31.09 -29.03
C GLY A 231 -29.68 32.06 -28.24
N SER A 232 -29.45 33.26 -28.82
CA SER A 232 -28.78 34.44 -28.26
C SER A 232 -27.24 34.40 -28.33
N SER A 233 -26.52 35.28 -29.03
CA SER A 233 -26.84 36.49 -29.81
C SER A 233 -25.61 36.85 -30.68
N ASN A 234 -25.84 37.20 -31.95
CA ASN A 234 -25.00 37.92 -32.91
C ASN A 234 -23.47 37.77 -32.89
N GLU A 235 -22.95 36.88 -33.71
CA GLU A 235 -21.82 37.26 -34.58
C GLU A 235 -21.87 36.45 -35.90
N ARG A 236 -22.06 37.18 -37.00
CA ARG A 236 -21.95 36.67 -38.37
C ARG A 236 -20.45 36.68 -38.73
N SER A 237 -19.87 35.52 -39.02
CA SER A 237 -19.35 35.24 -40.36
C SER A 237 -18.56 33.93 -40.42
N SER A 238 -19.06 33.08 -41.32
CA SER A 238 -18.42 32.00 -42.04
C SER A 238 -16.97 32.24 -42.47
N GLN A 239 -16.19 31.14 -42.48
CA GLN A 239 -15.11 30.77 -43.43
C GLN A 239 -13.76 30.40 -42.79
N GLU A 240 -13.72 29.41 -41.88
CA GLU A 240 -12.44 28.76 -41.49
C GLU A 240 -12.51 27.20 -41.38
N GLU A 241 -13.69 26.59 -41.38
CA GLU A 241 -13.89 25.13 -41.22
C GLU A 241 -13.55 24.25 -42.44
N ARG A 242 -12.95 24.79 -43.51
CA ARG A 242 -12.62 24.00 -44.72
C ARG A 242 -11.13 23.87 -45.03
N ARG A 243 -10.21 24.21 -44.11
CA ARG A 243 -8.76 24.05 -44.35
C ARG A 243 -8.01 23.07 -43.45
N ASN A 244 -8.63 22.49 -42.42
CA ASN A 244 -7.91 21.65 -41.46
C ASN A 244 -8.09 20.12 -41.63
N VAL A 245 -8.67 19.65 -42.74
CA VAL A 245 -8.88 18.20 -43.00
C VAL A 245 -8.01 17.69 -44.17
N THR A 246 -6.95 18.41 -44.54
CA THR A 246 -6.03 17.96 -45.62
C THR A 246 -4.57 18.25 -45.27
N PHE A 247 -4.06 17.63 -44.20
CA PHE A 247 -2.63 17.51 -43.96
C PHE A 247 -2.31 16.20 -43.21
N ALA A 248 -2.74 15.08 -43.78
CA ALA A 248 -2.24 13.75 -43.46
C ALA A 248 -1.72 13.14 -44.77
N GLY A 249 -0.41 13.22 -44.98
CA GLY A 249 0.25 12.65 -46.16
C GLY A 249 1.53 13.41 -46.52
N ALA A 250 2.65 12.69 -46.48
CA ALA A 250 4.00 13.07 -46.89
C ALA A 250 4.86 13.84 -45.87
N PHE A 251 5.60 13.09 -45.04
CA PHE A 251 6.93 13.52 -44.60
C PHE A 251 7.96 12.47 -45.03
N ALA A 252 8.74 12.84 -46.05
CA ALA A 252 10.07 12.31 -46.30
C ALA A 252 11.10 13.24 -45.62
N PRO A 253 12.24 12.73 -45.11
CA PRO A 253 13.15 13.51 -44.29
C PRO A 253 14.05 14.37 -45.19
N ARG A 254 14.20 15.66 -44.88
CA ARG A 254 15.28 16.48 -45.46
C ARG A 254 16.01 17.28 -44.38
N ARG A 255 17.30 16.93 -44.29
CA ARG A 255 18.40 17.61 -43.58
C ARG A 255 18.37 19.13 -43.78
N VAL A 256 18.70 19.87 -42.73
CA VAL A 256 19.50 21.10 -42.83
C VAL A 256 20.45 21.18 -41.63
N ASN A 257 21.75 21.14 -41.93
CA ASN A 257 22.85 21.50 -41.04
C ASN A 257 22.77 22.98 -40.64
N SER A 258 23.22 23.31 -39.43
CA SER A 258 24.17 24.42 -39.27
C SER A 258 25.10 24.14 -38.11
N GLU A 259 26.35 23.91 -38.48
CA GLU A 259 27.53 23.87 -37.65
C GLU A 259 27.86 25.29 -37.17
N ALA A 260 28.07 25.44 -35.87
CA ALA A 260 29.04 26.39 -35.34
C ALA A 260 29.66 25.73 -34.10
N TRP A 261 30.77 25.04 -34.34
CA TRP A 261 31.66 24.53 -33.31
C TRP A 261 32.55 25.69 -32.83
N ASP A 262 32.66 25.89 -31.52
CA ASP A 262 33.86 26.46 -30.93
C ASP A 262 34.51 25.40 -30.03
N LEU A 263 35.76 25.08 -30.38
CA LEU A 263 36.66 24.16 -29.69
C LEU A 263 37.38 24.89 -28.56
N GLY A 264 37.33 24.33 -27.35
CA GLY A 264 38.11 24.77 -26.19
C GLY A 264 38.20 23.68 -25.13
N ASP A 265 39.23 22.86 -25.24
CA ASP A 265 39.61 21.71 -24.42
C ASP A 265 39.86 22.06 -22.92
N ARG A 266 39.18 21.38 -21.97
CA ARG A 266 39.81 20.60 -20.86
C ARG A 266 38.87 20.28 -19.68
N GLN A 267 39.09 19.06 -19.18
CA GLN A 267 38.83 18.51 -17.83
C GLN A 267 37.48 17.83 -17.55
N ARG A 268 37.59 16.51 -17.39
CA ARG A 268 36.64 15.62 -16.69
C ARG A 268 36.29 16.21 -15.32
N ALA A 269 34.99 16.29 -15.04
CA ALA A 269 34.44 15.91 -13.75
C ALA A 269 33.36 14.86 -14.01
N ALA A 270 33.59 13.65 -13.50
CA ALA A 270 32.59 12.61 -13.43
C ALA A 270 31.47 13.07 -12.47
N MET A 271 30.32 13.45 -13.02
CA MET A 271 29.07 13.48 -12.27
C MET A 271 28.21 12.33 -12.76
N THR A 272 28.05 11.36 -11.87
CA THR A 272 27.17 10.20 -11.95
C THR A 272 25.70 10.62 -12.10
N GLY A 273 25.01 9.84 -12.95
CA GLY A 273 23.58 9.82 -13.29
C GLY A 273 22.61 10.64 -12.44
N ILE A 274 22.02 11.65 -13.07
CA ILE A 274 20.70 12.18 -12.72
C ILE A 274 19.92 12.22 -14.05
N GLY A 275 18.87 11.39 -14.13
CA GLY A 275 18.18 11.00 -15.35
C GLY A 275 17.44 12.15 -16.04
N ARG A 276 17.89 12.51 -17.24
CA ARG A 276 17.13 13.32 -18.21
C ARG A 276 16.23 12.38 -19.02
N SER A 277 14.93 12.67 -19.14
CA SER A 277 14.14 12.11 -20.25
C SER A 277 14.53 12.76 -21.56
N THR A 278 14.80 11.93 -22.55
CA THR A 278 15.18 12.31 -23.90
C THR A 278 13.93 12.18 -24.78
N ALA A 279 13.76 13.03 -25.80
CA ALA A 279 12.68 12.93 -26.79
C ALA A 279 12.51 11.52 -27.40
N GLN A 280 13.56 10.70 -27.29
CA GLN A 280 13.64 9.29 -27.64
C GLN A 280 12.63 8.39 -26.88
N ASP A 281 12.28 8.69 -25.62
CA ASP A 281 11.30 7.90 -24.84
C ASP A 281 9.86 8.09 -25.34
N GLU A 282 9.52 9.29 -25.82
CA GLU A 282 8.21 9.60 -26.41
C GLU A 282 8.11 9.06 -27.85
N GLU A 283 9.20 9.19 -28.62
CA GLU A 283 9.30 8.60 -29.97
C GLU A 283 9.19 7.07 -29.94
N SER A 284 9.82 6.42 -28.96
CA SER A 284 9.76 4.97 -28.79
C SER A 284 8.37 4.50 -28.33
N GLU A 285 7.66 5.26 -27.51
CA GLU A 285 6.27 4.99 -27.13
C GLU A 285 5.30 5.14 -28.32
N ALA A 286 5.43 6.22 -29.08
CA ALA A 286 4.63 6.42 -30.30
C ALA A 286 4.86 5.28 -31.31
N LEU A 287 6.12 4.85 -31.46
CA LEU A 287 6.49 3.72 -32.32
C LEU A 287 5.93 2.39 -31.80
N LEU A 288 5.96 2.13 -30.49
CA LEU A 288 5.33 0.96 -29.89
C LEU A 288 3.81 0.96 -30.12
N GLY A 289 3.16 2.11 -29.90
CA GLY A 289 1.72 2.28 -30.14
C GLY A 289 1.34 2.01 -31.61
N GLN A 290 2.14 2.49 -32.56
CA GLN A 290 1.93 2.23 -33.98
C GLN A 290 2.08 0.74 -34.31
N LEU A 291 3.17 0.10 -33.87
CA LEU A 291 3.42 -1.32 -34.13
C LEU A 291 2.35 -2.21 -33.50
N PHE A 292 1.88 -1.86 -32.31
CA PHE A 292 0.80 -2.59 -31.66
C PHE A 292 -0.53 -2.40 -32.38
N HIS A 293 -0.83 -1.17 -32.86
CA HIS A 293 -2.03 -0.93 -33.67
C HIS A 293 -2.00 -1.70 -35.00
N ASP A 294 -0.85 -1.72 -35.67
CA ASP A 294 -0.64 -2.49 -36.89
C ASP A 294 -0.81 -4.00 -36.63
N PHE A 295 -0.34 -4.50 -35.49
CA PHE A 295 -0.57 -5.88 -35.05
C PHE A 295 -2.07 -6.17 -34.82
N LEU A 296 -2.80 -5.27 -34.16
CA LEU A 296 -4.25 -5.45 -33.96
C LEU A 296 -5.02 -5.53 -35.29
N LEU A 297 -4.53 -4.89 -36.35
CA LEU A 297 -5.16 -4.90 -37.69
C LEU A 297 -4.70 -6.07 -38.56
N THR A 298 -3.42 -6.46 -38.49
CA THR A 298 -2.80 -7.39 -39.44
C THR A 298 -2.46 -8.76 -38.85
N GLY A 299 -2.31 -8.86 -37.53
CA GLY A 299 -1.85 -10.06 -36.82
C GLY A 299 -0.39 -10.45 -37.11
N LEU A 300 0.34 -9.64 -37.87
CA LEU A 300 1.73 -9.90 -38.25
C LEU A 300 2.68 -8.99 -37.48
N VAL A 301 3.85 -9.51 -37.12
CA VAL A 301 4.86 -8.80 -36.33
C VAL A 301 6.18 -8.79 -37.10
N ASP A 302 6.31 -7.90 -38.07
CA ASP A 302 7.50 -7.82 -38.91
C ASP A 302 8.50 -6.79 -38.38
N SER A 303 9.73 -7.23 -38.08
CA SER A 303 10.87 -6.39 -37.64
C SER A 303 10.61 -5.50 -36.41
N SER A 304 9.56 -5.79 -35.63
CA SER A 304 9.13 -4.95 -34.50
C SER A 304 10.20 -4.89 -33.40
N PHE A 305 10.86 -6.02 -33.12
CA PHE A 305 11.96 -6.10 -32.15
C PHE A 305 13.11 -5.15 -32.47
N GLU A 306 13.63 -5.22 -33.70
CA GLU A 306 14.79 -4.43 -34.12
C GLU A 306 14.45 -2.94 -34.13
N LYS A 307 13.24 -2.58 -34.56
CA LYS A 307 12.76 -1.19 -34.53
C LYS A 307 12.66 -0.63 -33.10
N LEU A 308 12.08 -1.40 -32.17
CA LEU A 308 11.94 -1.01 -30.76
C LEU A 308 13.29 -0.99 -30.01
N ARG A 309 14.19 -1.89 -30.37
CA ARG A 309 15.56 -1.89 -29.83
C ARG A 309 16.34 -0.68 -30.30
N ASN A 310 16.24 -0.33 -31.59
CA ASN A 310 16.93 0.82 -32.16
C ASN A 310 16.36 2.17 -31.68
N SER A 311 15.10 2.21 -31.24
CA SER A 311 14.51 3.41 -30.65
C SER A 311 14.83 3.58 -29.15
N GLY A 312 15.50 2.61 -28.51
CA GLY A 312 15.84 2.69 -27.08
C GLY A 312 14.72 2.28 -26.13
N ALA A 313 13.68 1.56 -26.60
CA ALA A 313 12.54 1.17 -25.76
C ALA A 313 12.93 0.29 -24.54
N PHE A 314 14.11 -0.33 -24.57
CA PHE A 314 14.66 -1.21 -23.51
C PHE A 314 15.76 -0.55 -22.66
N GLU A 315 15.82 0.78 -22.58
CA GLU A 315 16.85 1.48 -21.78
C GLU A 315 16.44 1.68 -20.31
N ARG A 316 15.15 1.83 -19.99
CA ARG A 316 14.63 2.14 -18.64
C ARG A 316 13.87 0.99 -17.99
N ASP A 317 14.01 0.75 -16.69
CA ASP A 317 13.29 -0.32 -15.98
C ASP A 317 12.16 0.21 -15.06
N GLY A 318 11.25 -0.68 -14.65
CA GLY A 318 10.07 -0.42 -13.82
C GLY A 318 8.91 0.28 -14.55
N GLU A 319 8.13 1.06 -13.81
CA GLU A 319 6.94 1.78 -14.33
C GLU A 319 7.28 2.81 -15.42
N THR A 320 8.54 3.24 -15.48
CA THR A 320 9.02 4.25 -16.44
C THR A 320 9.25 3.68 -17.85
N ASN A 321 9.29 2.36 -17.95
CA ASN A 321 9.51 1.64 -19.18
C ASN A 321 8.36 1.85 -20.19
N VAL A 322 8.71 1.99 -21.47
CA VAL A 322 7.75 2.25 -22.56
C VAL A 322 6.66 1.17 -22.65
N PHE A 323 7.02 -0.10 -22.43
CA PHE A 323 6.10 -1.24 -22.45
C PHE A 323 5.17 -1.24 -21.21
N ALA A 324 5.71 -0.93 -20.03
CA ALA A 324 4.91 -0.79 -18.81
C ALA A 324 3.92 0.37 -18.91
N ARG A 325 4.33 1.52 -19.48
CA ARG A 325 3.47 2.68 -19.75
C ARG A 325 2.37 2.38 -20.76
N THR A 326 2.69 1.69 -21.84
CA THR A 326 1.69 1.25 -22.84
C THR A 326 0.69 0.28 -22.20
N SER A 327 1.17 -0.66 -21.38
CA SER A 327 0.31 -1.56 -20.60
C SER A 327 -0.62 -0.79 -19.65
N LYS A 328 -0.09 0.18 -18.90
CA LYS A 328 -0.86 1.08 -18.03
C LYS A 328 -1.94 1.83 -18.80
N SER A 329 -1.59 2.42 -19.95
CA SER A 329 -2.55 3.12 -20.83
C SER A 329 -3.68 2.21 -21.31
N ILE A 330 -3.40 0.94 -21.61
CA ILE A 330 -4.41 -0.05 -21.99
C ILE A 330 -5.39 -0.31 -20.84
N VAL A 331 -4.90 -0.55 -19.63
CA VAL A 331 -5.75 -0.88 -18.48
C VAL A 331 -6.47 0.34 -17.90
N ASP A 332 -5.89 1.54 -18.01
CA ASP A 332 -6.44 2.79 -17.51
C ASP A 332 -7.27 3.58 -18.54
N THR A 333 -7.53 2.99 -19.71
CA THR A 333 -8.29 3.69 -20.77
C THR A 333 -9.68 4.08 -20.25
N LEU A 334 -9.97 5.39 -20.26
CA LEU A 334 -11.26 5.96 -19.89
C LEU A 334 -12.33 5.62 -20.91
N ALA A 335 -13.52 5.29 -20.42
CA ALA A 335 -14.68 5.05 -21.26
C ALA A 335 -15.28 6.36 -21.81
N LYS A 336 -16.06 6.26 -22.89
CA LYS A 336 -16.89 7.38 -23.37
C LYS A 336 -17.99 7.65 -22.34
N HIS A 337 -18.27 8.90 -21.97
CA HIS A 337 -19.25 9.23 -20.92
C HIS A 337 -20.69 8.79 -21.30
N TRP A 338 -21.42 8.13 -20.39
CA TRP A 338 -22.76 7.58 -20.67
C TRP A 338 -23.89 8.00 -19.69
N THR A 339 -23.60 8.76 -18.62
CA THR A 339 -24.53 8.94 -17.48
C THR A 339 -25.61 10.03 -17.64
N THR A 340 -26.10 10.32 -18.86
CA THR A 340 -27.12 11.38 -19.07
C THR A 340 -28.59 10.97 -18.89
N THR A 341 -28.93 9.75 -18.44
CA THR A 341 -30.34 9.36 -18.22
C THR A 341 -30.56 8.56 -16.95
N ARG A 342 -31.35 9.10 -15.99
CA ARG A 342 -31.84 8.38 -14.80
C ARG A 342 -32.58 7.08 -15.21
N GLY A 343 -32.29 5.99 -14.51
CA GLY A 343 -32.55 4.60 -14.95
C GLY A 343 -31.28 3.81 -15.29
N ALA A 344 -30.11 4.42 -15.04
CA ALA A 344 -28.80 4.02 -15.53
C ALA A 344 -28.08 2.91 -14.74
N GLU A 345 -28.51 2.48 -13.57
CA GLU A 345 -27.69 1.57 -12.74
C GLU A 345 -27.53 0.18 -13.35
N ILE A 346 -28.61 -0.47 -13.80
CA ILE A 346 -28.51 -1.81 -14.41
C ILE A 346 -27.82 -1.76 -15.78
N VAL A 347 -28.00 -0.67 -16.52
CA VAL A 347 -27.39 -0.48 -17.85
C VAL A 347 -25.91 -0.08 -17.72
N SER A 348 -25.54 0.78 -16.77
CA SER A 348 -24.15 1.06 -16.43
C SER A 348 -23.48 -0.21 -15.93
N MET A 349 -24.24 -1.11 -15.28
CA MET A 349 -23.65 -2.30 -14.70
C MET A 349 -23.08 -3.28 -15.73
N SER A 350 -23.83 -3.56 -16.80
CA SER A 350 -23.40 -4.43 -17.89
C SER A 350 -22.35 -3.78 -18.79
N ILE A 351 -22.41 -2.45 -18.97
CA ILE A 351 -21.43 -1.70 -19.76
C ILE A 351 -20.04 -1.74 -19.10
N VAL A 352 -19.95 -1.54 -17.77
CA VAL A 352 -18.68 -1.62 -17.04
C VAL A 352 -18.06 -3.02 -17.17
N SER A 353 -18.86 -4.08 -17.01
CA SER A 353 -18.37 -5.45 -17.20
C SER A 353 -17.85 -5.67 -18.63
N SER A 354 -18.57 -5.22 -19.65
CA SER A 354 -18.10 -5.35 -21.04
C SER A 354 -16.80 -4.58 -21.31
N GLN A 355 -16.63 -3.41 -20.70
CA GLN A 355 -15.40 -2.61 -20.83
C GLN A 355 -14.21 -3.30 -20.18
N LEU A 356 -14.38 -3.89 -18.99
CA LEU A 356 -13.31 -4.62 -18.32
C LEU A 356 -12.88 -5.84 -19.15
N MET A 357 -13.84 -6.56 -19.74
CA MET A 357 -13.54 -7.66 -20.66
C MET A 357 -12.82 -7.19 -21.92
N ASP A 358 -13.23 -6.06 -22.52
CA ASP A 358 -12.55 -5.48 -23.68
C ASP A 358 -11.11 -5.07 -23.35
N LYS A 359 -10.88 -4.52 -22.14
CA LYS A 359 -9.53 -4.21 -21.63
C LYS A 359 -8.71 -5.48 -21.45
N GLN A 360 -9.29 -6.56 -20.92
CA GLN A 360 -8.61 -7.84 -20.71
C GLN A 360 -8.17 -8.44 -22.03
N GLN A 361 -9.07 -8.51 -23.01
CA GLN A 361 -8.75 -8.98 -24.36
C GLN A 361 -7.66 -8.13 -25.04
N LYS A 362 -7.67 -6.81 -24.82
CA LYS A 362 -6.64 -5.91 -25.38
C LYS A 362 -5.28 -6.12 -24.70
N HIS A 363 -5.26 -6.34 -23.39
CA HIS A 363 -4.04 -6.65 -22.64
C HIS A 363 -3.49 -8.04 -23.02
N GLU A 364 -4.33 -9.06 -23.17
CA GLU A 364 -3.92 -10.38 -23.69
C GLU A 364 -3.31 -10.29 -25.09
N LYS A 365 -3.92 -9.51 -26.00
CA LYS A 365 -3.33 -9.23 -27.32
C LYS A 365 -2.00 -8.50 -27.21
N PHE A 366 -1.82 -7.64 -26.22
CA PHE A 366 -0.55 -6.99 -25.95
C PHE A 366 0.51 -8.00 -25.48
N LEU A 367 0.17 -8.95 -24.61
CA LEU A 367 1.07 -10.06 -24.25
C LEU A 367 1.41 -10.91 -25.49
N GLN A 368 0.43 -11.28 -26.32
CA GLN A 368 0.67 -12.02 -27.56
C GLN A 368 1.62 -11.26 -28.50
N PHE A 369 1.47 -9.93 -28.62
CA PHE A 369 2.40 -9.09 -29.36
C PHE A 369 3.81 -9.15 -28.78
N LEU A 370 3.99 -9.09 -27.45
CA LEU A 370 5.30 -9.18 -26.79
C LEU A 370 5.98 -10.54 -27.02
N ALA A 371 5.21 -11.64 -27.04
CA ALA A 371 5.73 -12.97 -27.38
C ALA A 371 6.16 -13.06 -28.85
N LEU A 372 5.27 -12.70 -29.78
CA LEU A 372 5.53 -12.82 -31.22
C LEU A 372 6.64 -11.89 -31.69
N SER A 373 6.78 -10.72 -31.06
CA SER A 373 7.86 -9.77 -31.32
C SER A 373 9.18 -10.14 -30.65
N LYS A 374 9.24 -11.19 -29.83
CA LYS A 374 10.41 -11.54 -28.98
C LYS A 374 10.83 -10.45 -27.99
N CYS A 375 10.01 -9.43 -27.76
CA CYS A 375 10.30 -8.41 -26.74
C CYS A 375 10.26 -9.00 -25.33
N HIS A 376 9.47 -10.06 -25.11
CA HIS A 376 9.41 -10.77 -23.83
C HIS A 376 10.78 -11.29 -23.34
N GLU A 377 11.59 -11.89 -24.21
CA GLU A 377 12.90 -12.45 -23.83
C GLU A 377 13.89 -11.35 -23.38
N GLU A 378 13.85 -10.19 -24.05
CA GLU A 378 14.68 -9.04 -23.71
C GLU A 378 14.21 -8.39 -22.40
N LEU A 379 12.89 -8.27 -22.19
CA LEU A 379 12.32 -7.77 -20.93
C LEU A 379 12.66 -8.69 -19.75
N LEU A 380 12.55 -10.00 -19.94
CA LEU A 380 12.86 -11.00 -18.91
C LEU A 380 14.33 -10.94 -18.46
N THR A 381 15.25 -10.65 -19.39
CA THR A 381 16.69 -10.65 -19.11
C THR A 381 17.22 -9.30 -18.60
N LYS A 382 16.72 -8.18 -19.14
CA LYS A 382 17.26 -6.84 -18.84
C LYS A 382 16.37 -5.98 -17.95
N GLN A 383 15.06 -6.19 -17.96
CA GLN A 383 14.06 -5.26 -17.40
C GLN A 383 12.98 -6.03 -16.63
N ARG A 384 13.43 -6.80 -15.65
CA ARG A 384 12.58 -7.73 -14.89
C ARG A 384 11.46 -7.02 -14.13
N GLN A 385 11.71 -5.82 -13.61
CA GLN A 385 10.68 -5.05 -12.90
C GLN A 385 9.61 -4.55 -13.86
N SER A 386 9.98 -4.11 -15.07
CA SER A 386 9.03 -3.70 -16.10
C SER A 386 8.11 -4.84 -16.53
N LEU A 387 8.67 -6.05 -16.73
CA LEU A 387 7.90 -7.24 -17.08
C LEU A 387 6.92 -7.62 -15.96
N LEU A 388 7.38 -7.58 -14.70
CA LEU A 388 6.51 -7.80 -13.55
C LEU A 388 5.35 -6.82 -13.57
N THR A 389 5.60 -5.51 -13.66
CA THR A 389 4.54 -4.49 -13.70
C THR A 389 3.52 -4.70 -14.83
N ILE A 390 3.94 -5.15 -16.02
CA ILE A 390 3.02 -5.48 -17.12
C ILE A 390 2.09 -6.64 -16.75
N LEU A 391 2.62 -7.68 -16.10
CA LEU A 391 1.84 -8.83 -15.64
C LEU A 391 0.92 -8.46 -14.48
N GLU A 392 1.39 -7.61 -13.55
CA GLU A 392 0.59 -7.07 -12.44
C GLU A 392 -0.60 -6.26 -12.94
N HIS A 393 -0.48 -5.52 -14.05
CA HIS A 393 -1.65 -4.87 -14.67
C HIS A 393 -2.71 -5.89 -15.12
N GLY A 394 -2.29 -7.07 -15.59
CA GLY A 394 -3.18 -8.18 -15.93
C GLY A 394 -3.84 -8.78 -14.70
N GLU A 395 -3.06 -9.04 -13.64
CA GLU A 395 -3.58 -9.51 -12.34
C GLU A 395 -4.61 -8.54 -11.75
N LYS A 396 -4.31 -7.23 -11.72
CA LYS A 396 -5.21 -6.19 -11.21
C LYS A 396 -6.50 -6.09 -12.03
N LEU A 397 -6.41 -6.28 -13.35
CA LEU A 397 -7.56 -6.26 -14.23
C LEU A 397 -8.47 -7.46 -14.00
N ASP A 398 -7.90 -8.66 -13.85
CA ASP A 398 -8.65 -9.87 -13.51
C ASP A 398 -9.28 -9.76 -12.12
N GLY A 399 -8.55 -9.22 -11.15
CA GLY A 399 -9.05 -8.89 -9.82
C GLY A 399 -10.22 -7.89 -9.85
N MET A 400 -10.15 -6.85 -10.68
CA MET A 400 -11.24 -5.87 -10.88
C MET A 400 -12.49 -6.49 -11.53
N ILE A 401 -12.32 -7.43 -12.47
CA ILE A 401 -13.43 -8.18 -13.08
C ILE A 401 -14.15 -9.02 -12.02
N HIS A 402 -13.40 -9.77 -11.21
CA HIS A 402 -13.99 -10.58 -10.14
C HIS A 402 -14.63 -9.72 -9.04
N LEU A 403 -14.00 -8.60 -8.65
CA LEU A 403 -14.59 -7.63 -7.73
C LEU A 403 -15.96 -7.14 -8.24
N ARG A 404 -16.05 -6.94 -9.56
CA ARG A 404 -17.29 -6.53 -10.21
C ARG A 404 -18.36 -7.62 -10.18
N GLU A 405 -17.98 -8.88 -10.37
CA GLU A 405 -18.89 -10.02 -10.26
C GLU A 405 -19.41 -10.23 -8.84
N VAL A 406 -18.55 -10.05 -7.83
CA VAL A 406 -18.94 -10.05 -6.41
C VAL A 406 -19.95 -8.94 -6.15
N GLN A 407 -19.74 -7.75 -6.69
CA GLN A 407 -20.72 -6.68 -6.56
C GLN A 407 -22.07 -7.02 -7.23
N ASN A 408 -22.04 -7.64 -8.41
CA ASN A 408 -23.25 -8.06 -9.12
C ASN A 408 -24.04 -9.11 -8.31
N THR A 409 -23.36 -10.08 -7.70
CA THR A 409 -24.00 -11.10 -6.86
C THR A 409 -24.59 -10.52 -5.58
N ILE A 410 -23.90 -9.58 -4.91
CA ILE A 410 -24.43 -8.86 -3.75
C ILE A 410 -25.66 -8.02 -4.13
N SER A 411 -25.65 -7.39 -5.30
CA SER A 411 -26.78 -6.58 -5.78
C SER A 411 -27.99 -7.44 -6.12
N GLN A 412 -27.77 -8.63 -6.69
CA GLN A 412 -28.84 -9.57 -7.03
C GLN A 412 -29.46 -10.23 -5.80
N SER A 413 -28.67 -10.55 -4.78
CA SER A 413 -29.18 -11.17 -3.54
C SER A 413 -30.06 -10.23 -2.70
N ARG A 414 -29.89 -8.91 -2.87
CA ARG A 414 -30.66 -7.86 -2.17
C ARG A 414 -31.93 -7.40 -2.91
N ALA A 415 -32.20 -7.88 -4.14
CA ALA A 415 -33.41 -7.52 -4.88
C ALA A 415 -34.66 -8.17 -4.23
N PRO A 416 -35.74 -7.42 -3.95
CA PRO A 416 -36.86 -7.94 -3.17
C PRO A 416 -37.72 -8.89 -4.01
N ALA A 417 -37.94 -10.10 -3.49
CA ALA A 417 -39.02 -11.00 -3.90
C ALA A 417 -40.40 -10.50 -3.39
N SER A 418 -40.75 -9.23 -3.59
CA SER A 418 -42.11 -8.69 -3.53
C SER A 418 -42.10 -7.17 -3.67
N GLY A 419 -42.93 -6.65 -4.59
CA GLY A 419 -43.10 -5.22 -4.81
C GLY A 419 -43.68 -4.50 -3.60
N GLY A 420 -42.84 -3.79 -2.86
CA GLY A 420 -43.23 -2.79 -1.87
C GLY A 420 -42.61 -1.46 -2.24
N LEU A 421 -43.43 -0.52 -2.74
CA LEU A 421 -43.05 0.87 -2.98
C LEU A 421 -42.91 1.60 -1.63
N SER A 422 -41.70 1.72 -1.11
CA SER A 422 -41.34 2.73 -0.12
C SER A 422 -39.88 3.11 -0.31
N GLY A 423 -39.64 4.33 -0.76
CA GLY A 423 -38.32 4.85 -1.09
C GLY A 423 -37.45 5.03 0.14
N SER A 424 -36.28 4.39 0.11
CA SER A 424 -35.04 4.98 0.62
C SER A 424 -33.92 4.50 -0.30
N GLU A 425 -33.04 5.40 -0.72
CA GLU A 425 -31.84 5.12 -1.53
C GLU A 425 -30.86 4.14 -0.85
N SER A 426 -31.18 3.69 0.37
CA SER A 426 -30.45 2.69 1.17
C SER A 426 -30.56 1.24 0.67
N GLN A 427 -31.44 0.92 -0.29
CA GLN A 427 -31.64 -0.47 -0.74
C GLN A 427 -30.48 -1.02 -1.61
N VAL A 428 -29.57 -0.17 -2.11
CA VAL A 428 -28.45 -0.57 -3.00
C VAL A 428 -27.07 -0.48 -2.33
N SER A 429 -26.91 0.20 -1.18
CA SER A 429 -25.58 0.49 -0.60
C SER A 429 -25.02 -0.66 0.27
N GLY A 430 -24.23 -1.55 -0.33
CA GLY A 430 -23.35 -2.48 0.40
C GLY A 430 -22.03 -1.83 0.78
N ALA A 431 -21.30 -2.40 1.75
CA ALA A 431 -20.00 -1.84 2.18
C ALA A 431 -18.99 -1.79 1.02
N LEU A 432 -19.05 -2.77 0.13
CA LEU A 432 -18.26 -2.78 -1.10
C LEU A 432 -18.59 -1.60 -2.03
N TRP A 433 -19.86 -1.22 -2.15
CA TRP A 433 -20.25 -0.07 -2.97
C TRP A 433 -19.78 1.24 -2.35
N ASP A 434 -19.92 1.39 -1.02
CA ASP A 434 -19.44 2.55 -0.27
C ASP A 434 -17.91 2.71 -0.45
N LEU A 435 -17.16 1.59 -0.41
CA LEU A 435 -15.72 1.58 -0.69
C LEU A 435 -15.39 1.98 -2.14
N ILE A 436 -16.09 1.44 -3.13
CA ILE A 436 -15.89 1.79 -4.56
C ILE A 436 -16.14 3.29 -4.78
N GLN A 437 -17.21 3.82 -4.18
CA GLN A 437 -17.54 5.24 -4.25
C GLN A 437 -16.45 6.09 -3.60
N LEU A 438 -15.95 5.71 -2.43
CA LEU A 438 -14.88 6.43 -1.72
C LEU A 438 -13.56 6.45 -2.52
N VAL A 439 -13.13 5.30 -3.04
CA VAL A 439 -11.89 5.20 -3.84
C VAL A 439 -12.03 5.98 -5.15
N GLY A 440 -13.17 5.81 -5.83
CA GLY A 440 -13.50 6.54 -7.05
C GLY A 440 -13.56 8.05 -6.83
N GLU A 441 -14.15 8.48 -5.72
CA GLU A 441 -14.21 9.88 -5.33
C GLU A 441 -12.81 10.43 -5.06
N ARG A 442 -11.97 9.72 -4.32
CA ARG A 442 -10.58 10.13 -4.07
C ARG A 442 -9.80 10.26 -5.38
N ALA A 443 -9.91 9.29 -6.28
CA ALA A 443 -9.29 9.34 -7.60
C ALA A 443 -9.83 10.48 -8.48
N ARG A 444 -11.12 10.79 -8.38
CA ARG A 444 -11.78 11.93 -9.05
C ARG A 444 -11.33 13.27 -8.48
N ARG A 445 -11.25 13.39 -7.15
CA ARG A 445 -10.81 14.59 -6.42
C ARG A 445 -9.37 14.95 -6.76
N ASN A 446 -8.56 13.94 -7.02
CA ASN A 446 -7.19 14.12 -7.41
C ASN A 446 -7.12 14.64 -8.87
N THR A 447 -7.78 13.99 -9.84
CA THR A 447 -7.62 14.33 -11.27
C THR A 447 -8.69 15.28 -11.82
N VAL A 448 -8.28 16.49 -12.23
CA VAL A 448 -9.17 17.54 -12.79
C VAL A 448 -10.03 17.06 -13.98
N LEU A 449 -9.48 16.24 -14.88
CA LEU A 449 -10.22 15.75 -16.06
C LEU A 449 -11.32 14.72 -15.74
N LEU A 450 -11.36 14.21 -14.52
CA LEU A 450 -12.34 13.21 -14.10
C LEU A 450 -13.52 13.81 -13.33
N MET A 451 -13.53 15.13 -13.10
CA MET A 451 -14.51 15.81 -12.26
C MET A 451 -15.96 15.77 -12.78
N ASP A 452 -16.16 15.44 -14.06
CA ASP A 452 -17.48 15.24 -14.67
C ASP A 452 -17.95 13.78 -14.64
N ARG A 453 -17.12 12.85 -14.16
CA ARG A 453 -17.37 11.41 -14.15
C ARG A 453 -17.98 10.90 -12.84
N ASP A 454 -18.65 9.76 -12.96
CA ASP A 454 -19.18 9.03 -11.82
C ASP A 454 -18.04 8.34 -11.05
N ASN A 455 -18.11 8.28 -9.72
CA ASN A 455 -17.02 7.70 -8.91
C ASN A 455 -16.77 6.23 -9.26
N ALA A 456 -17.83 5.45 -9.48
CA ALA A 456 -17.69 4.06 -9.91
C ALA A 456 -17.06 3.94 -11.31
N GLU A 457 -17.42 4.84 -12.24
CA GLU A 457 -16.80 4.88 -13.57
C GLU A 457 -15.30 5.19 -13.47
N VAL A 458 -14.90 6.12 -12.61
CA VAL A 458 -13.50 6.45 -12.35
C VAL A 458 -12.75 5.25 -11.75
N PHE A 459 -13.34 4.60 -10.75
CA PHE A 459 -12.75 3.43 -10.08
C PHE A 459 -12.47 2.28 -11.06
N PHE A 460 -13.46 1.85 -11.85
CA PHE A 460 -13.27 0.79 -12.84
C PHE A 460 -12.46 1.23 -14.08
N SER A 461 -12.24 2.55 -14.23
CA SER A 461 -11.37 3.06 -15.28
C SER A 461 -9.90 3.02 -14.90
N LYS A 462 -9.53 3.32 -13.64
CA LYS A 462 -8.14 3.32 -13.14
C LYS A 462 -7.79 1.99 -12.47
N VAL A 463 -7.52 0.97 -13.29
CA VAL A 463 -7.22 -0.39 -12.83
C VAL A 463 -5.81 -0.50 -12.26
N SER A 464 -4.86 0.29 -12.77
CA SER A 464 -3.48 0.26 -12.30
C SER A 464 -3.32 0.68 -10.83
N ASP A 465 -4.24 1.51 -10.31
CA ASP A 465 -4.23 2.06 -8.96
C ASP A 465 -5.09 1.22 -7.97
N LEU A 466 -5.27 -0.09 -8.21
CA LEU A 466 -6.07 -0.98 -7.36
C LEU A 466 -5.61 -0.97 -5.88
N GLU A 467 -4.32 -0.67 -5.60
CA GLU A 467 -3.79 -0.52 -4.25
C GLU A 467 -4.48 0.59 -3.43
N GLU A 468 -5.03 1.62 -4.08
CA GLU A 468 -5.76 2.70 -3.41
C GLU A 468 -7.03 2.18 -2.71
N LEU A 469 -7.57 1.02 -3.13
CA LEU A 469 -8.64 0.33 -2.42
C LEU A 469 -8.22 -0.06 -1.00
N PHE A 470 -7.02 -0.65 -0.86
CA PHE A 470 -6.50 -1.07 0.44
C PHE A 470 -6.04 0.11 1.28
N TYR A 471 -5.54 1.17 0.65
CA TYR A 471 -5.27 2.42 1.33
C TYR A 471 -6.55 3.01 1.98
N CYS A 472 -7.67 3.02 1.24
CA CYS A 472 -8.94 3.51 1.78
C CYS A 472 -9.49 2.61 2.88
N LEU A 473 -9.28 1.30 2.78
CA LEU A 473 -9.61 0.36 3.86
C LEU A 473 -8.80 0.63 5.13
N ASP A 474 -7.52 1.00 5.03
CA ASP A 474 -6.71 1.28 6.22
C ASP A 474 -7.19 2.53 6.97
N LEU A 475 -7.55 3.60 6.24
CA LEU A 475 -7.90 4.90 6.84
C LEU A 475 -9.39 5.10 7.15
N HIS A 476 -10.28 4.51 6.36
CA HIS A 476 -11.71 4.84 6.37
C HIS A 476 -12.61 3.64 6.68
N LEU A 477 -12.07 2.53 7.22
CA LEU A 477 -12.86 1.34 7.54
C LEU A 477 -14.03 1.67 8.48
N ASP A 478 -13.76 2.43 9.54
CA ASP A 478 -14.74 2.77 10.58
C ASP A 478 -15.94 3.53 9.97
N TYR A 479 -15.68 4.39 8.98
CA TYR A 479 -16.72 5.09 8.21
C TYR A 479 -17.52 4.13 7.30
N ILE A 480 -16.85 3.19 6.64
CA ILE A 480 -17.50 2.21 5.74
C ILE A 480 -18.36 1.23 6.54
N LEU A 481 -17.93 0.83 7.73
CA LEU A 481 -18.63 -0.15 8.56
C LEU A 481 -19.70 0.49 9.45
N ASN A 482 -19.67 1.83 9.62
CA ASN A 482 -20.62 2.62 10.41
C ASN A 482 -20.77 2.06 11.83
N ASP A 483 -19.80 2.33 12.70
CA ASP A 483 -19.73 1.84 14.09
C ASP A 483 -21.03 2.06 14.92
N ASP A 484 -21.86 3.04 14.53
CA ASP A 484 -23.13 3.35 15.18
C ASP A 484 -24.28 2.38 14.85
N GLN A 485 -24.10 1.48 13.87
CA GLN A 485 -25.11 0.51 13.41
C GLN A 485 -25.10 -0.79 14.23
N PRO A 486 -26.18 -1.60 14.21
CA PRO A 486 -26.24 -2.84 14.99
C PRO A 486 -25.21 -3.89 14.53
N LEU A 487 -24.79 -4.75 15.46
CA LEU A 487 -23.74 -5.76 15.26
C LEU A 487 -23.97 -6.67 14.03
N GLU A 488 -25.22 -7.09 13.77
CA GLU A 488 -25.58 -7.91 12.60
C GLU A 488 -25.23 -7.21 11.28
N PHE A 489 -25.45 -5.90 11.21
CA PHE A 489 -25.16 -5.10 10.03
C PHE A 489 -23.66 -4.92 9.83
N GLN A 490 -22.91 -4.70 10.92
CA GLN A 490 -21.45 -4.61 10.88
C GLN A 490 -20.81 -5.92 10.40
N ILE A 491 -21.31 -7.07 10.88
CA ILE A 491 -20.85 -8.40 10.45
C ILE A 491 -21.12 -8.64 8.97
N GLN A 492 -22.32 -8.32 8.50
CA GLN A 492 -22.65 -8.45 7.09
C GLN A 492 -21.71 -7.58 6.23
N ARG A 493 -21.49 -6.32 6.61
CA ARG A 493 -20.60 -5.40 5.90
C ARG A 493 -19.14 -5.87 5.91
N ALA A 494 -18.62 -6.32 7.05
CA ALA A 494 -17.28 -6.87 7.14
C ALA A 494 -17.11 -8.15 6.32
N SER A 495 -18.13 -9.02 6.30
CA SER A 495 -18.13 -10.24 5.46
C SER A 495 -18.10 -9.90 3.97
N GLU A 496 -18.84 -8.88 3.54
CA GLU A 496 -18.83 -8.39 2.15
C GLU A 496 -17.44 -7.91 1.74
N LEU A 497 -16.77 -7.12 2.59
CA LEU A 497 -15.40 -6.66 2.32
C LEU A 497 -14.41 -7.82 2.32
N SER A 498 -14.51 -8.74 3.29
CA SER A 498 -13.66 -9.92 3.38
C SER A 498 -13.77 -10.81 2.13
N ASN A 499 -15.00 -11.06 1.66
CA ASN A 499 -15.24 -11.86 0.46
C ASN A 499 -14.71 -11.16 -0.80
N ALA A 500 -14.89 -9.84 -0.90
CA ALA A 500 -14.37 -9.05 -2.01
C ALA A 500 -12.82 -9.13 -2.08
N ILE A 501 -12.14 -8.94 -0.96
CA ILE A 501 -10.67 -9.06 -0.86
C ILE A 501 -10.24 -10.47 -1.23
N ALA A 502 -10.84 -11.50 -0.64
CA ALA A 502 -10.52 -12.89 -0.94
C ALA A 502 -10.71 -13.24 -2.43
N SER A 503 -11.76 -12.72 -3.05
CA SER A 503 -12.04 -12.94 -4.47
C SER A 503 -11.00 -12.28 -5.37
N ILE A 504 -10.54 -11.06 -5.06
CA ILE A 504 -9.47 -10.39 -5.80
C ILE A 504 -8.20 -11.26 -5.75
N PHE A 505 -7.79 -11.69 -4.56
CA PHE A 505 -6.54 -12.44 -4.41
C PHE A 505 -6.59 -13.83 -5.04
N ARG A 506 -7.73 -14.55 -4.94
CA ARG A 506 -7.91 -15.82 -5.65
C ARG A 506 -7.82 -15.66 -7.16
N ALA A 507 -8.43 -14.61 -7.71
CA ALA A 507 -8.34 -14.28 -9.13
C ALA A 507 -6.88 -14.01 -9.54
N THR A 508 -6.16 -13.22 -8.75
CA THR A 508 -4.75 -12.89 -9.03
C THR A 508 -3.84 -14.13 -8.94
N ALA A 509 -4.10 -15.04 -8.00
CA ALA A 509 -3.37 -16.30 -7.89
C ALA A 509 -3.64 -17.21 -9.09
N PHE A 510 -4.90 -17.32 -9.51
CA PHE A 510 -5.27 -18.08 -10.70
C PHE A 510 -4.62 -17.51 -11.98
N TYR A 511 -4.66 -16.19 -12.16
CA TYR A 511 -4.00 -15.51 -13.28
C TYR A 511 -2.48 -15.80 -13.30
N ARG A 512 -1.85 -15.78 -12.12
CA ARG A 512 -0.43 -16.09 -11.97
C ARG A 512 -0.10 -17.55 -12.30
N ASP A 513 -0.95 -18.49 -11.91
CA ASP A 513 -0.80 -19.90 -12.24
C ASP A 513 -0.94 -20.16 -13.76
N GLU A 514 -1.93 -19.52 -14.41
CA GLU A 514 -2.10 -19.59 -15.87
C GLU A 514 -0.89 -19.02 -16.62
N HIS A 515 -0.32 -17.92 -16.12
CA HIS A 515 0.79 -17.22 -16.75
C HIS A 515 2.16 -17.54 -16.13
N HIS A 516 2.31 -18.63 -15.37
CA HIS A 516 3.53 -18.91 -14.59
C HIS A 516 4.83 -18.87 -15.40
N MET A 517 4.80 -19.27 -16.68
CA MET A 517 5.97 -19.24 -17.59
C MET A 517 6.40 -17.83 -18.03
N TRP A 518 5.54 -16.83 -17.86
CA TRP A 518 5.81 -15.43 -18.20
C TRP A 518 6.46 -14.66 -17.06
N TYR A 519 6.29 -15.11 -15.81
CA TYR A 519 6.81 -14.37 -14.67
C TYR A 519 8.34 -14.42 -14.63
N PRO A 520 9.00 -13.28 -14.36
CA PRO A 520 10.41 -13.29 -14.00
C PRO A 520 10.62 -14.10 -12.71
N PRO A 521 11.82 -14.67 -12.49
CA PRO A 521 12.13 -15.30 -11.22
C PRO A 521 11.87 -14.29 -10.06
N PRO A 522 11.38 -14.74 -8.89
CA PRO A 522 10.92 -13.85 -7.83
C PRO A 522 12.06 -13.12 -7.09
N GLU A 523 13.31 -13.55 -7.30
CA GLU A 523 14.50 -13.04 -6.62
C GLU A 523 14.69 -11.54 -6.82
N GLY A 524 14.52 -10.76 -5.76
CA GLY A 524 14.77 -9.32 -5.78
C GLY A 524 13.61 -8.46 -6.29
N LEU A 525 12.42 -9.02 -6.53
CA LEU A 525 11.23 -8.27 -6.96
C LEU A 525 10.17 -8.29 -5.86
N THR A 526 9.46 -7.17 -5.70
CA THR A 526 8.36 -7.03 -4.73
C THR A 526 7.05 -6.91 -5.49
N PRO A 527 6.22 -7.97 -5.53
CA PRO A 527 4.92 -7.89 -6.18
C PRO A 527 3.98 -6.90 -5.46
N TRP A 528 3.01 -6.33 -6.19
CA TRP A 528 2.06 -5.35 -5.64
C TRP A 528 1.25 -5.91 -4.47
N ASN A 529 0.88 -7.19 -4.51
CA ASN A 529 0.11 -7.86 -3.45
C ASN A 529 0.90 -7.97 -2.12
N CYS A 530 2.23 -7.85 -2.20
CA CYS A 530 3.16 -7.85 -1.07
C CYS A 530 3.53 -6.43 -0.63
N GLN A 531 2.85 -5.38 -1.09
CA GLN A 531 3.13 -4.01 -0.65
C GLN A 531 2.57 -3.73 0.76
N PRO A 532 3.21 -2.83 1.55
CA PRO A 532 2.76 -2.51 2.90
C PRO A 532 1.34 -1.92 2.93
N VAL A 533 0.97 -1.12 1.92
CA VAL A 533 -0.37 -0.52 1.80
C VAL A 533 -1.45 -1.61 1.74
N VAL A 534 -1.21 -2.64 0.93
CA VAL A 534 -2.13 -3.77 0.74
C VAL A 534 -2.24 -4.60 2.02
N ARG A 535 -1.10 -4.94 2.65
CA ARG A 535 -1.08 -5.70 3.91
C ARG A 535 -1.77 -4.97 5.06
N ASN A 536 -1.57 -3.66 5.19
CA ASN A 536 -2.20 -2.88 6.26
C ASN A 536 -3.71 -2.78 6.08
N GLY A 537 -4.19 -2.53 4.85
CA GLY A 537 -5.63 -2.53 4.56
C GLY A 537 -6.30 -3.86 4.88
N MET A 538 -5.68 -4.99 4.49
CA MET A 538 -6.19 -6.33 4.83
C MET A 538 -6.14 -6.61 6.34
N TRP A 539 -5.05 -6.23 7.02
CA TRP A 539 -4.94 -6.37 8.47
C TRP A 539 -6.02 -5.57 9.20
N ARG A 540 -6.33 -4.35 8.75
CA ARG A 540 -7.36 -3.51 9.38
C ARG A 540 -8.72 -4.21 9.33
N VAL A 541 -9.11 -4.77 8.19
CA VAL A 541 -10.35 -5.57 8.05
C VAL A 541 -10.32 -6.81 8.94
N ALA A 542 -9.24 -7.59 8.92
CA ALA A 542 -9.11 -8.80 9.73
C ALA A 542 -9.17 -8.50 11.24
N SER A 543 -8.50 -7.43 11.68
CA SER A 543 -8.49 -6.99 13.08
C SER A 543 -9.88 -6.56 13.56
N PHE A 544 -10.64 -5.88 12.70
CA PHE A 544 -12.03 -5.50 12.99
C PHE A 544 -12.95 -6.73 13.06
N MET A 545 -12.79 -7.69 12.14
CA MET A 545 -13.55 -8.95 12.19
C MET A 545 -13.27 -9.74 13.47
N VAL A 546 -12.03 -9.77 13.96
CA VAL A 546 -11.67 -10.38 15.24
C VAL A 546 -12.36 -9.66 16.42
N GLN A 547 -12.40 -8.33 16.41
CA GLN A 547 -13.10 -7.55 17.44
C GLN A 547 -14.59 -7.91 17.46
N LEU A 548 -15.24 -7.92 16.29
CA LEU A 548 -16.64 -8.32 16.17
C LEU A 548 -16.87 -9.75 16.67
N LEU A 549 -16.01 -10.70 16.31
CA LEU A 549 -16.09 -12.09 16.78
C LEU A 549 -16.08 -12.20 18.30
N ASN A 550 -15.26 -11.40 18.99
CA ASN A 550 -15.23 -11.40 20.45
C ASN A 550 -16.52 -10.83 21.08
N GLU A 551 -17.24 -9.98 20.36
CA GLU A 551 -18.51 -9.39 20.81
C GLU A 551 -19.75 -10.23 20.42
N THR A 552 -19.61 -11.17 19.48
CA THR A 552 -20.71 -11.98 18.88
C THR A 552 -21.41 -13.00 19.78
N SER A 553 -21.21 -12.97 21.10
CA SER A 553 -21.83 -13.90 22.08
C SER A 553 -23.37 -14.03 22.02
N ARG A 554 -24.07 -13.19 21.25
CA ARG A 554 -25.54 -13.12 21.15
C ARG A 554 -26.13 -13.52 19.77
N LEU A 555 -25.31 -13.91 18.80
CA LEU A 555 -25.75 -14.20 17.42
C LEU A 555 -26.02 -15.69 17.18
N GLY A 556 -26.75 -15.98 16.09
CA GLY A 556 -27.03 -17.35 15.67
C GLY A 556 -25.78 -18.11 15.21
N GLU A 557 -25.67 -19.38 15.60
CA GLU A 557 -24.48 -20.23 15.35
C GLU A 557 -24.06 -20.32 13.88
N SER A 558 -25.01 -20.33 12.94
CA SER A 558 -24.70 -20.38 11.50
C SER A 558 -24.01 -19.12 11.00
N ALA A 559 -24.46 -17.94 11.45
CA ALA A 559 -23.86 -16.67 11.06
C ALA A 559 -22.43 -16.52 11.61
N ILE A 560 -22.17 -17.04 12.81
CA ILE A 560 -20.83 -17.04 13.41
C ILE A 560 -19.90 -17.99 12.65
N LEU A 561 -20.37 -19.17 12.24
CA LEU A 561 -19.59 -20.12 11.42
C LEU A 561 -19.26 -19.53 10.04
N ASP A 562 -20.24 -18.92 9.40
CA ASP A 562 -20.02 -18.25 8.11
C ASP A 562 -19.01 -17.11 8.29
N PHE A 563 -19.16 -16.26 9.31
CA PHE A 563 -18.24 -15.15 9.58
C PHE A 563 -16.81 -15.62 9.90
N HIS A 564 -16.68 -16.71 10.66
CA HIS A 564 -15.40 -17.38 10.93
C HIS A 564 -14.74 -17.85 9.63
N SER A 565 -15.50 -18.49 8.74
CA SER A 565 -14.96 -18.96 7.45
C SER A 565 -14.46 -17.80 6.56
N HIS A 566 -15.13 -16.64 6.59
CA HIS A 566 -14.67 -15.45 5.88
C HIS A 566 -13.34 -14.94 6.44
N LEU A 567 -13.21 -14.88 7.78
CA LEU A 567 -11.96 -14.46 8.43
C LEU A 567 -10.82 -15.45 8.19
N GLU A 568 -11.10 -16.75 8.19
CA GLU A 568 -10.12 -17.80 7.91
C GLU A 568 -9.51 -17.65 6.50
N VAL A 569 -10.35 -17.41 5.50
CA VAL A 569 -9.91 -17.13 4.13
C VAL A 569 -9.10 -15.84 4.05
N LEU A 570 -9.54 -14.77 4.73
CA LEU A 570 -8.81 -13.51 4.75
C LEU A 570 -7.44 -13.64 5.44
N ALA A 571 -7.37 -14.45 6.50
CA ALA A 571 -6.13 -14.75 7.20
C ALA A 571 -5.14 -15.50 6.30
N GLU A 572 -5.60 -16.50 5.52
CA GLU A 572 -4.76 -17.19 4.53
C GLU A 572 -4.15 -16.20 3.54
N VAL A 573 -4.99 -15.38 2.89
CA VAL A 573 -4.55 -14.38 1.91
C VAL A 573 -3.57 -13.37 2.51
N LEU A 574 -3.84 -12.88 3.71
CA LEU A 574 -2.98 -11.92 4.40
C LEU A 574 -1.60 -12.53 4.73
N LEU A 575 -1.58 -13.76 5.26
CA LEU A 575 -0.34 -14.42 5.65
C LEU A 575 0.50 -14.81 4.43
N GLU A 576 -0.12 -15.13 3.29
CA GLU A 576 0.57 -15.31 2.01
C GLU A 576 1.21 -14.00 1.52
N ALA A 577 0.52 -12.87 1.63
CA ALA A 577 1.07 -11.56 1.30
C ALA A 577 2.27 -11.17 2.19
N TYR A 578 2.27 -11.57 3.47
CA TYR A 578 3.44 -11.42 4.34
C TYR A 578 4.59 -12.35 3.97
N ALA A 579 4.30 -13.63 3.67
CA ALA A 579 5.32 -14.59 3.27
C ALA A 579 6.05 -14.12 2.00
N GLY A 580 5.30 -13.70 0.96
CA GLY A 580 5.90 -13.15 -0.26
C GLY A 580 6.68 -11.85 -0.02
N ALA A 581 6.26 -11.01 0.93
CA ALA A 581 7.01 -9.81 1.31
C ALA A 581 8.35 -10.15 2.01
N ILE A 582 8.41 -11.24 2.77
CA ILE A 582 9.65 -11.71 3.40
C ILE A 582 10.58 -12.33 2.36
N GLU A 583 10.06 -13.18 1.48
CA GLU A 583 10.84 -13.80 0.38
C GLU A 583 11.46 -12.75 -0.54
N SER A 584 10.68 -11.71 -0.91
CA SER A 584 11.18 -10.62 -1.75
C SER A 584 12.29 -9.82 -1.07
N LYS A 585 12.16 -9.49 0.23
CA LYS A 585 13.22 -8.82 0.99
C LYS A 585 14.47 -9.67 1.18
N LEU A 586 14.29 -10.97 1.41
CA LEU A 586 15.40 -11.93 1.50
C LEU A 586 16.18 -11.96 0.18
N GLY A 587 15.48 -11.99 -0.95
CA GLY A 587 16.08 -11.92 -2.28
C GLY A 587 16.82 -10.60 -2.56
N ARG A 588 16.48 -9.51 -1.87
CA ARG A 588 17.17 -8.20 -1.96
C ARG A 588 18.32 -8.03 -0.97
N ALA A 589 18.53 -8.98 -0.06
CA ALA A 589 19.44 -8.84 1.08
C ALA A 589 19.19 -7.56 1.92
N GLU A 590 17.92 -7.13 1.99
CA GLU A 590 17.48 -5.98 2.80
C GLU A 590 17.20 -6.40 4.25
N GLU A 591 17.18 -5.45 5.19
CA GLU A 591 16.78 -5.73 6.57
C GLU A 591 15.30 -6.16 6.65
N TYR A 592 15.09 -7.43 7.02
CA TYR A 592 13.77 -8.04 7.12
C TYR A 592 13.33 -8.34 8.55
N LYS A 593 14.19 -8.11 9.56
CA LYS A 593 13.90 -8.43 10.98
C LYS A 593 12.63 -7.73 11.50
N GLY A 594 12.48 -6.43 11.21
CA GLY A 594 11.26 -5.69 11.61
C GLY A 594 9.98 -6.22 10.95
N LEU A 595 10.07 -6.68 9.69
CA LEU A 595 8.93 -7.27 8.99
C LEU A 595 8.60 -8.67 9.54
N LEU A 596 9.59 -9.46 9.94
CA LEU A 596 9.38 -10.74 10.61
C LEU A 596 8.72 -10.58 11.98
N ASP A 597 9.18 -9.61 12.77
CA ASP A 597 8.60 -9.34 14.08
C ASP A 597 7.13 -8.90 13.95
N GLU A 598 6.81 -8.08 12.94
CA GLU A 598 5.44 -7.71 12.60
C GLU A 598 4.62 -8.92 12.17
N TYR A 599 5.17 -9.74 11.26
CA TYR A 599 4.52 -10.95 10.74
C TYR A 599 4.18 -11.93 11.85
N TRP A 600 5.13 -12.28 12.71
CA TRP A 600 4.91 -13.22 13.81
C TRP A 600 3.86 -12.70 14.80
N LYS A 601 3.93 -11.43 15.20
CA LYS A 601 2.93 -10.83 16.10
C LYS A 601 1.53 -10.84 15.51
N ARG A 602 1.38 -10.44 14.24
CA ARG A 602 0.08 -10.38 13.56
C ARG A 602 -0.47 -11.79 13.28
N ARG A 603 0.38 -12.72 12.84
CA ARG A 603 0.03 -14.13 12.62
C ARG A 603 -0.46 -14.78 13.91
N ASP A 604 0.33 -14.71 14.97
CA ASP A 604 0.01 -15.40 16.23
C ASP A 604 -1.28 -14.83 16.83
N PHE A 605 -1.47 -13.50 16.80
CA PHE A 605 -2.72 -12.87 17.24
C PHE A 605 -3.95 -13.35 16.45
N LEU A 606 -3.88 -13.42 15.12
CA LEU A 606 -5.00 -13.87 14.29
C LEU A 606 -5.33 -15.34 14.51
N LEU A 607 -4.31 -16.20 14.49
CA LEU A 607 -4.52 -17.64 14.63
C LEU A 607 -4.97 -18.01 16.05
N GLU A 608 -4.47 -17.33 17.09
CA GLU A 608 -4.95 -17.50 18.47
C GLU A 608 -6.40 -17.07 18.63
N SER A 609 -6.77 -15.93 18.03
CA SER A 609 -8.16 -15.43 18.08
C SER A 609 -9.12 -16.39 17.37
N LEU A 610 -8.77 -16.86 16.17
CA LEU A 610 -9.56 -17.87 15.43
C LEU A 610 -9.67 -19.16 16.23
N TYR A 611 -8.57 -19.64 16.80
CA TYR A 611 -8.58 -20.87 17.59
C TYR A 611 -9.44 -20.76 18.85
N HIS A 612 -9.39 -19.63 19.54
CA HIS A 612 -10.22 -19.37 20.71
C HIS A 612 -11.72 -19.43 20.36
N GLN A 613 -12.10 -18.87 19.20
CA GLN A 613 -13.46 -18.94 18.69
C GLN A 613 -13.89 -20.36 18.34
N VAL A 614 -13.01 -21.17 17.74
CA VAL A 614 -13.29 -22.61 17.52
C VAL A 614 -13.57 -23.32 18.84
N LYS A 615 -12.79 -23.05 19.90
CA LYS A 615 -13.06 -23.63 21.23
C LYS A 615 -14.39 -23.19 21.80
N TYR A 616 -14.73 -21.90 21.68
CA TYR A 616 -16.01 -21.37 22.13
C TYR A 616 -17.20 -22.01 21.41
N LEU A 617 -17.13 -22.16 20.09
CA LEU A 617 -18.16 -22.80 19.27
C LEU A 617 -18.38 -24.28 19.64
N VAL A 618 -17.29 -24.98 19.95
CA VAL A 618 -17.36 -26.39 20.38
C VAL A 618 -17.96 -26.52 21.78
N GLU A 619 -17.57 -25.66 22.73
CA GLU A 619 -18.16 -25.66 24.07
C GLU A 619 -19.65 -25.25 24.02
N GLY A 620 -20.05 -24.36 23.11
CA GLY A 620 -21.45 -24.01 22.85
C GLY A 620 -22.29 -25.22 22.38
N LYS A 621 -21.78 -25.98 21.41
CA LYS A 621 -22.43 -27.22 20.92
C LYS A 621 -22.57 -28.28 22.01
N ARG A 622 -21.57 -28.39 22.89
CA ARG A 622 -21.57 -29.30 24.05
C ARG A 622 -22.71 -29.01 25.03
N GLN A 623 -23.08 -27.74 25.23
CA GLN A 623 -24.15 -27.36 26.16
C GLN A 623 -25.56 -27.63 25.58
N PHE A 624 -25.74 -27.55 24.26
CA PHE A 624 -27.01 -27.83 23.60
C PHE A 624 -27.30 -29.31 23.41
N LEU A 625 -26.27 -30.13 23.18
CA LEU A 625 -26.37 -31.57 22.97
C LEU A 625 -25.83 -32.29 24.21
N ALA A 626 -26.63 -32.35 25.28
CA ALA A 626 -26.29 -32.99 26.56
C ALA A 626 -26.02 -34.52 26.48
N ILE A 627 -25.89 -35.10 25.28
CA ILE A 627 -25.67 -36.52 25.00
C ILE A 627 -24.76 -36.67 23.77
N GLU A 628 -23.53 -36.13 23.78
CA GLU A 628 -22.52 -36.49 22.78
C GLU A 628 -21.36 -37.26 23.42
N THR A 629 -20.97 -38.37 22.79
CA THR A 629 -19.78 -39.15 23.15
C THR A 629 -18.52 -38.37 22.82
N GLY A 630 -17.42 -38.59 23.56
CA GLY A 630 -16.14 -37.88 23.34
C GLY A 630 -15.62 -37.95 21.89
N GLU A 631 -15.96 -39.00 21.15
CA GLU A 631 -15.60 -39.19 19.74
C GLU A 631 -16.28 -38.19 18.79
N GLN A 632 -17.55 -37.80 19.05
CA GLN A 632 -18.26 -36.82 18.22
C GLN A 632 -17.71 -35.40 18.44
N HIS A 633 -17.33 -35.09 19.68
CA HIS A 633 -16.68 -33.84 20.05
C HIS A 633 -15.31 -33.68 19.36
N GLU A 634 -14.49 -34.74 19.35
CA GLU A 634 -13.23 -34.77 18.61
C GLU A 634 -13.45 -34.60 17.10
N GLU A 635 -14.49 -35.20 16.52
CA GLU A 635 -14.79 -35.08 15.10
C GLU A 635 -15.27 -33.67 14.71
N ILE A 636 -16.06 -33.00 15.55
CA ILE A 636 -16.51 -31.62 15.34
C ILE A 636 -15.32 -30.64 15.46
N LEU A 637 -14.47 -30.79 16.49
CA LEU A 637 -13.24 -30.02 16.62
C LEU A 637 -12.35 -30.23 15.40
N ARG A 638 -12.18 -31.48 14.96
CA ARG A 638 -11.33 -31.82 13.80
C ARG A 638 -11.82 -31.19 12.51
N LYS A 639 -13.13 -31.09 12.31
CA LYS A 639 -13.72 -30.41 11.16
C LYS A 639 -13.50 -28.89 11.22
N LEU A 640 -13.76 -28.27 12.37
CA LEU A 640 -13.67 -26.81 12.52
C LEU A 640 -12.22 -26.30 12.57
N SER A 641 -11.27 -27.10 13.05
CA SER A 641 -9.86 -26.71 13.10
C SER A 641 -9.05 -27.18 11.87
N ALA A 642 -9.67 -27.85 10.88
CA ALA A 642 -8.96 -28.42 9.74
C ALA A 642 -8.28 -27.35 8.89
N GLY A 643 -9.00 -26.28 8.54
CA GLY A 643 -8.43 -25.20 7.74
C GLY A 643 -7.45 -24.34 8.55
N LEU A 644 -7.74 -24.06 9.83
CA LEU A 644 -6.79 -23.40 10.73
C LEU A 644 -5.48 -24.19 10.87
N LEU A 645 -5.55 -25.52 10.95
CA LEU A 645 -4.37 -26.38 10.97
C LEU A 645 -3.59 -26.30 9.64
N ALA A 646 -4.29 -26.25 8.49
CA ALA A 646 -3.65 -26.10 7.19
C ALA A 646 -2.91 -24.75 7.06
N ILE A 647 -3.54 -23.65 7.47
CA ILE A 647 -2.94 -22.31 7.50
C ILE A 647 -1.74 -22.29 8.47
N SER A 648 -1.90 -22.86 9.66
CA SER A 648 -0.82 -22.91 10.67
C SER A 648 0.38 -23.71 10.20
N LYS A 649 0.17 -24.81 9.46
CA LYS A 649 1.27 -25.57 8.83
C LYS A 649 2.02 -24.74 7.79
N ARG A 650 1.29 -24.05 6.91
CA ARG A 650 1.87 -23.24 5.82
C ARG A 650 2.68 -22.06 6.35
N HIS A 651 2.26 -21.47 7.47
CA HIS A 651 2.83 -20.24 8.03
C HIS A 651 3.58 -20.41 9.36
N GLU A 652 3.93 -21.65 9.72
CA GLU A 652 4.70 -21.97 10.92
C GLU A 652 4.06 -21.46 12.24
N GLY A 653 2.73 -21.56 12.35
CA GLY A 653 1.96 -21.20 13.56
C GLY A 653 2.09 -22.24 14.67
N TYR A 654 3.30 -22.40 15.22
CA TYR A 654 3.64 -23.50 16.12
C TYR A 654 2.81 -23.55 17.41
N SER A 655 2.43 -22.40 17.99
CA SER A 655 1.60 -22.34 19.21
C SER A 655 0.23 -22.98 19.00
N ILE A 656 -0.39 -22.72 17.85
CA ILE A 656 -1.72 -23.23 17.49
C ILE A 656 -1.66 -24.69 17.08
N MET A 657 -0.65 -25.09 16.31
CA MET A 657 -0.42 -26.50 16.00
C MET A 657 -0.30 -27.35 17.27
N TRP A 658 0.46 -26.85 18.25
CA TRP A 658 0.60 -27.50 19.55
C TRP A 658 -0.70 -27.51 20.35
N GLY A 659 -1.45 -26.41 20.38
CA GLY A 659 -2.75 -26.32 21.02
C GLY A 659 -3.74 -27.34 20.47
N ILE A 660 -3.88 -27.39 19.14
CA ILE A 660 -4.76 -28.34 18.44
C ILE A 660 -4.35 -29.78 18.75
N CYS A 661 -3.05 -30.11 18.70
CA CYS A 661 -2.56 -31.45 19.05
C CYS A 661 -2.84 -31.82 20.51
N CYS A 662 -2.69 -30.88 21.44
CA CYS A 662 -3.01 -31.11 22.86
C CYS A 662 -4.49 -31.39 23.06
N ASP A 663 -5.37 -30.66 22.37
CA ASP A 663 -6.82 -30.81 22.47
C ASP A 663 -7.33 -32.10 21.81
N PHE A 664 -6.71 -32.54 20.70
CA PHE A 664 -7.02 -33.84 20.08
C PHE A 664 -6.46 -35.03 20.85
N ASN A 665 -5.45 -34.82 21.70
CA ASN A 665 -4.70 -35.90 22.37
C ASN A 665 -4.17 -36.97 21.38
N ASP A 666 -3.92 -36.58 20.13
CA ASP A 666 -3.47 -37.46 19.04
C ASP A 666 -1.95 -37.39 18.88
N SER A 667 -1.27 -38.43 19.37
CA SER A 667 0.18 -38.55 19.28
C SER A 667 0.71 -38.83 17.87
N GLU A 668 -0.10 -39.44 17.00
CA GLU A 668 0.32 -39.74 15.62
C GLU A 668 0.30 -38.47 14.77
N LEU A 669 -0.72 -37.64 14.93
CA LEU A 669 -0.78 -36.33 14.28
C LEU A 669 0.39 -35.45 14.71
N LEU A 670 0.70 -35.38 16.01
CA LEU A 670 1.84 -34.60 16.51
C LEU A 670 3.16 -35.04 15.84
N LYS A 671 3.42 -36.34 15.79
CA LYS A 671 4.61 -36.90 15.14
C LYS A 671 4.66 -36.59 13.64
N LYS A 672 3.52 -36.70 12.96
CA LYS A 672 3.40 -36.35 11.54
C LYS A 672 3.73 -34.87 11.30
N LEU A 673 3.22 -33.97 12.14
CA LEU A 673 3.53 -32.53 12.05
C LEU A 673 4.99 -32.23 12.32
N MET A 674 5.61 -32.90 13.29
CA MET A 674 7.03 -32.76 13.59
C MET A 674 7.92 -33.23 12.43
N HIS A 675 7.54 -34.30 11.71
CA HIS A 675 8.24 -34.73 10.51
C HIS A 675 8.04 -33.80 9.29
N GLU A 676 6.86 -33.18 9.17
CA GLU A 676 6.54 -32.31 8.03
C GLU A 676 7.19 -30.92 8.14
N SER A 677 7.47 -30.43 9.35
CA SER A 677 8.09 -29.11 9.55
C SER A 677 9.61 -29.16 9.40
N MET A 678 10.16 -28.42 8.44
CA MET A 678 11.61 -28.30 8.24
C MET A 678 12.04 -26.84 8.37
N GLY A 679 12.36 -26.42 9.61
CA GLY A 679 12.87 -25.07 9.91
C GLY A 679 14.33 -25.08 10.38
N PRO A 680 15.05 -23.94 10.35
CA PRO A 680 16.40 -23.86 10.91
C PRO A 680 16.34 -24.22 12.42
N LYS A 681 17.19 -25.17 12.84
CA LYS A 681 17.20 -25.83 14.17
C LYS A 681 16.05 -26.80 14.47
N GLY A 682 15.32 -27.30 13.46
CA GLY A 682 14.29 -28.35 13.63
C GLY A 682 12.84 -27.87 13.62
N GLY A 683 12.58 -26.57 13.39
CA GLY A 683 11.22 -26.05 13.16
C GLY A 683 10.24 -26.36 14.31
N PHE A 684 9.11 -27.02 14.01
CA PHE A 684 8.08 -27.34 15.01
C PHE A 684 8.58 -28.33 16.08
N SER A 685 9.51 -29.23 15.76
CA SER A 685 10.04 -30.18 16.76
C SER A 685 10.78 -29.45 17.87
N TYR A 686 11.58 -28.43 17.54
CA TYR A 686 12.24 -27.56 18.51
C TYR A 686 11.23 -26.85 19.43
N PHE A 687 10.13 -26.33 18.86
CA PHE A 687 9.06 -25.70 19.64
C PHE A 687 8.38 -26.69 20.59
N VAL A 688 8.08 -27.91 20.14
CA VAL A 688 7.51 -28.98 20.98
C VAL A 688 8.45 -29.34 22.12
N PHE A 689 9.75 -29.44 21.85
CA PHE A 689 10.75 -29.73 22.88
C PHE A 689 10.82 -28.62 23.93
N LYS A 690 10.84 -27.36 23.51
CA LYS A 690 10.77 -26.20 24.41
C LYS A 690 9.52 -26.22 25.29
N GLN A 691 8.35 -26.46 24.70
CA GLN A 691 7.08 -26.54 25.45
C GLN A 691 7.05 -27.70 26.46
N LEU A 692 7.59 -28.87 26.11
CA LEU A 692 7.69 -30.01 27.02
C LEU A 692 8.69 -29.78 28.15
N TYR A 693 9.80 -29.08 27.86
CA TYR A 693 10.79 -28.66 28.85
C TYR A 693 10.18 -27.69 29.86
N GLU A 694 9.52 -26.62 29.38
CA GLU A 694 8.85 -25.61 30.21
C GLU A 694 7.75 -26.25 31.10
N LYS A 695 6.98 -27.20 30.56
CA LYS A 695 5.95 -27.94 31.31
C LYS A 695 6.52 -29.04 32.22
N ARG A 696 7.85 -29.21 32.30
CA ARG A 696 8.57 -30.25 33.06
C ARG A 696 8.15 -31.69 32.73
N GLN A 697 7.70 -31.95 31.49
CA GLN A 697 7.25 -33.28 31.03
C GLN A 697 8.40 -34.09 30.42
N PHE A 698 9.51 -34.22 31.16
CA PHE A 698 10.75 -34.84 30.66
C PHE A 698 10.58 -36.28 30.18
N ALA A 699 9.69 -37.06 30.80
CA ALA A 699 9.42 -38.44 30.39
C ALA A 699 8.80 -38.54 28.98
N LYS A 700 7.98 -37.57 28.58
CA LYS A 700 7.41 -37.51 27.22
C LYS A 700 8.44 -37.02 26.21
N LEU A 701 9.26 -36.04 26.60
CA LEU A 701 10.36 -35.51 25.79
C LEU A 701 11.36 -36.62 25.41
N LEU A 702 11.80 -37.41 26.39
CA LEU A 702 12.76 -38.48 26.18
C LEU A 702 12.22 -39.62 25.31
N ARG A 703 10.91 -39.90 25.38
CA ARG A 703 10.25 -40.87 24.49
C ARG A 703 10.15 -40.38 23.04
N LEU A 704 9.89 -39.08 22.82
CA LEU A 704 9.94 -38.50 21.47
C LEU A 704 11.36 -38.50 20.90
N GLY A 705 12.36 -38.45 21.78
CA GLY A 705 13.76 -38.61 21.45
C GLY A 705 14.15 -39.94 20.81
N GLU A 706 13.32 -40.99 20.91
CA GLU A 706 13.57 -42.26 20.21
C GLU A 706 13.43 -42.10 18.69
N GLU A 707 12.48 -41.27 18.25
CA GLU A 707 12.16 -41.02 16.83
C GLU A 707 12.90 -39.79 16.27
N PHE A 708 13.09 -38.74 17.08
CA PHE A 708 13.71 -37.46 16.68
C PHE A 708 15.09 -37.25 17.30
N GLN A 709 15.97 -38.25 17.22
CA GLN A 709 17.27 -38.27 17.90
C GLN A 709 18.18 -37.08 17.55
N GLN A 710 18.29 -36.74 16.26
CA GLN A 710 19.22 -35.70 15.81
C GLN A 710 18.75 -34.29 16.22
N GLU A 711 17.45 -34.02 16.09
CA GLU A 711 16.85 -32.73 16.43
C GLU A 711 16.83 -32.51 17.94
N LEU A 712 16.51 -33.55 18.71
CA LEU A 712 16.55 -33.49 20.17
C LEU A 712 17.99 -33.34 20.69
N ALA A 713 18.97 -34.02 20.09
CA ALA A 713 20.38 -33.83 20.45
C ALA A 713 20.88 -32.40 20.18
N ILE A 714 20.40 -31.75 19.10
CA ILE A 714 20.71 -30.34 18.82
C ILE A 714 20.07 -29.44 19.88
N PHE A 715 18.80 -29.67 20.25
CA PHE A 715 18.11 -28.92 21.30
C PHE A 715 18.78 -29.09 22.67
N LEU A 716 19.16 -30.32 23.03
CA LEU A 716 19.73 -30.64 24.34
C LEU A 716 21.18 -30.17 24.52
N LYS A 717 21.89 -29.77 23.46
CA LYS A 717 23.21 -29.11 23.61
C LYS A 717 23.12 -27.80 24.38
N ASP A 718 22.01 -27.07 24.22
CA ASP A 718 21.72 -25.83 24.93
C ASP A 718 21.13 -26.11 26.34
N HIS A 719 20.71 -27.35 26.61
CA HIS A 719 20.12 -27.82 27.87
C HIS A 719 20.89 -29.03 28.43
N GLN A 720 22.11 -28.76 28.93
CA GLN A 720 23.04 -29.79 29.39
C GLN A 720 22.50 -30.66 30.54
N ASP A 721 21.59 -30.10 31.36
CA ASP A 721 20.90 -30.76 32.48
C ASP A 721 20.12 -32.02 32.09
N LEU A 722 19.62 -32.08 30.86
CA LEU A 722 18.86 -33.21 30.32
C LEU A 722 19.60 -34.02 29.26
N LEU A 723 20.71 -33.49 28.72
CA LEU A 723 21.50 -34.14 27.68
C LEU A 723 21.99 -35.53 28.11
N TRP A 724 22.59 -35.63 29.30
CA TRP A 724 23.11 -36.90 29.82
C TRP A 724 22.01 -37.95 30.04
N LEU A 725 20.78 -37.53 30.39
CA LEU A 725 19.64 -38.45 30.52
C LEU A 725 19.27 -39.03 29.15
N HIS A 726 19.17 -38.19 28.13
CA HIS A 726 18.89 -38.64 26.76
C HIS A 726 19.97 -39.59 26.24
N GLU A 727 21.24 -39.30 26.48
CA GLU A 727 22.37 -40.14 26.10
C GLU A 727 22.35 -41.50 26.82
N LEU A 728 21.98 -41.55 28.11
CA LEU A 728 21.78 -42.79 28.84
C LEU A 728 20.60 -43.62 28.27
N PHE A 729 19.50 -42.97 27.90
CA PHE A 729 18.35 -43.62 27.26
C PHE A 729 18.71 -44.23 25.90
N LEU A 730 19.61 -43.59 25.13
CA LEU A 730 20.12 -44.11 23.86
C LEU A 730 21.29 -45.10 23.99
N HIS A 731 21.65 -45.51 25.21
CA HIS A 731 22.81 -46.36 25.50
C HIS A 731 24.18 -45.80 25.06
N GLN A 732 24.29 -44.47 24.91
CA GLN A 732 25.53 -43.77 24.58
C GLN A 732 26.27 -43.38 25.87
N PHE A 733 26.80 -44.38 26.58
CA PHE A 733 27.38 -44.20 27.91
C PHE A 733 28.67 -43.36 27.91
N SER A 734 29.44 -43.36 26.81
CA SER A 734 30.62 -42.49 26.65
C SER A 734 30.26 -41.01 26.58
N SER A 735 29.28 -40.64 25.75
CA SER A 735 28.80 -39.26 25.62
C SER A 735 28.17 -38.78 26.93
N ALA A 736 27.34 -39.62 27.56
CA ALA A 736 26.75 -39.33 28.87
C ALA A 736 27.80 -39.07 29.96
N SER A 737 28.90 -39.82 29.93
CA SER A 737 30.02 -39.62 30.86
C SER A 737 30.70 -38.27 30.65
N GLU A 738 30.91 -37.86 29.39
CA GLU A 738 31.49 -36.55 29.06
C GLU A 738 30.55 -35.41 29.46
N SER A 739 29.26 -35.48 29.12
CA SER A 739 28.25 -34.48 29.51
C SER A 739 28.12 -34.33 31.02
N LEU A 740 28.15 -35.44 31.78
CA LEU A 740 28.14 -35.41 33.25
C LEU A 740 29.46 -34.87 33.83
N HIS A 741 30.59 -35.12 33.18
CA HIS A 741 31.90 -34.61 33.58
C HIS A 741 31.99 -33.10 33.37
N THR A 742 31.49 -32.58 32.24
CA THR A 742 31.40 -31.13 31.98
C THR A 742 30.43 -30.46 32.95
N LEU A 743 29.26 -31.04 33.22
CA LEU A 743 28.31 -30.52 34.20
C LEU A 743 28.90 -30.41 35.62
N ALA A 744 29.72 -31.38 36.01
CA ALA A 744 30.36 -31.36 37.32
C ALA A 744 31.45 -30.28 37.47
N LEU A 745 32.04 -29.86 36.34
CA LEU A 745 33.15 -28.90 36.26
C LEU A 745 32.73 -27.49 35.81
N LEU A 746 31.44 -27.26 35.54
CA LEU A 746 30.93 -25.93 35.22
C LEU A 746 31.17 -24.99 36.42
N GLU A 747 32.05 -24.01 36.22
CA GLU A 747 32.19 -22.83 37.07
C GLU A 747 30.97 -21.92 36.82
N ASP A 748 30.44 -21.26 37.86
CA ASP A 748 29.43 -20.18 37.75
C ASP A 748 30.05 -18.91 37.11
N GLU A 749 30.69 -19.05 35.94
CA GLU A 749 31.20 -17.92 35.13
C GLU A 749 30.27 -17.66 33.94
N CYS A 750 29.00 -17.35 34.20
CA CYS A 750 28.15 -16.65 33.23
C CYS A 750 27.79 -15.27 33.77
N SER A 751 28.75 -14.35 33.69
CA SER A 751 28.45 -12.91 33.74
C SER A 751 29.14 -12.09 32.64
N ILE A 752 29.81 -12.73 31.66
CA ILE A 752 30.42 -12.00 30.53
C ILE A 752 30.33 -12.82 29.22
N SER A 753 29.14 -12.89 28.61
CA SER A 753 28.94 -12.87 27.14
C SER A 753 27.46 -12.95 26.75
N GLU A 754 26.59 -12.17 27.40
CA GLU A 754 25.25 -11.89 26.88
C GLU A 754 25.29 -10.64 26.00
N ALA A 755 25.81 -10.79 24.79
CA ALA A 755 25.67 -9.78 23.75
C ALA A 755 25.64 -10.48 22.39
N GLU A 756 24.70 -11.40 22.19
CA GLU A 756 24.13 -11.83 20.89
C GLU A 756 23.33 -13.11 21.12
N ASN A 757 22.09 -13.00 21.63
CA ASN A 757 20.94 -13.85 21.29
C ASN A 757 19.76 -13.43 22.17
N GLY A 758 18.81 -12.70 21.56
CA GLY A 758 17.64 -12.18 22.25
C GLY A 758 16.64 -13.27 22.62
N ILE A 759 16.00 -13.06 23.77
CA ILE A 759 14.81 -13.74 24.30
C ILE A 759 15.06 -15.15 24.86
N HIS A 760 15.77 -15.21 26.00
CA HIS A 760 15.61 -16.31 26.95
C HIS A 760 15.02 -15.76 28.25
N ALA A 761 13.89 -16.36 28.65
CA ALA A 761 13.30 -16.10 29.95
C ALA A 761 14.29 -16.57 31.03
N GLU A 762 14.62 -15.66 31.93
CA GLU A 762 15.43 -15.88 33.11
C GLU A 762 14.87 -17.06 33.92
N LEU A 763 15.60 -18.17 33.97
CA LEU A 763 15.47 -19.16 35.05
C LEU A 763 16.83 -19.29 35.74
N PRO A 764 16.83 -19.47 37.07
CA PRO A 764 18.03 -19.41 37.87
C PRO A 764 18.95 -20.55 37.46
N THR A 765 20.17 -20.22 37.05
CA THR A 765 21.31 -21.13 37.12
C THR A 765 21.30 -21.74 38.52
N VAL A 766 20.96 -23.02 38.58
CA VAL A 766 20.96 -23.76 39.85
C VAL A 766 22.43 -23.85 40.26
N ALA A 767 22.84 -23.03 41.22
CA ALA A 767 24.16 -23.11 41.83
C ALA A 767 24.40 -24.57 42.24
N VAL A 768 25.36 -25.23 41.59
CA VAL A 768 25.62 -26.66 41.80
C VAL A 768 26.45 -26.81 43.06
N THR A 769 25.84 -27.33 44.13
CA THR A 769 26.54 -27.56 45.40
C THR A 769 27.69 -28.56 45.24
N LEU A 770 28.71 -28.49 46.10
CA LEU A 770 29.83 -29.47 46.10
C LEU A 770 29.34 -30.93 46.22
N ALA A 771 28.26 -31.16 46.97
CA ALA A 771 27.64 -32.47 47.10
C ALA A 771 27.01 -32.98 45.77
N ASP A 772 26.43 -32.07 44.99
CA ASP A 772 25.84 -32.40 43.69
C ASP A 772 26.93 -32.62 42.62
N ARG A 773 28.01 -31.83 42.64
CA ARG A 773 29.20 -32.08 41.80
C ARG A 773 29.80 -33.45 42.05
N LYS A 774 29.90 -33.88 43.32
CA LYS A 774 30.35 -35.23 43.69
C LYS A 774 29.41 -36.32 43.17
N ARG A 775 28.09 -36.10 43.21
CA ARG A 775 27.11 -37.02 42.64
C ARG A 775 27.27 -37.13 41.12
N LEU A 776 27.43 -36.01 40.42
CA LEU A 776 27.64 -35.96 38.97
C LEU A 776 28.94 -36.65 38.55
N LEU A 777 30.06 -36.44 39.26
CA LEU A 777 31.32 -37.14 39.00
C LEU A 777 31.21 -38.65 39.25
N ASN A 778 30.49 -39.07 40.29
CA ASN A 778 30.23 -40.49 40.54
C ASN A 778 29.36 -41.12 39.44
N LEU A 779 28.33 -40.41 38.97
CA LEU A 779 27.49 -40.84 37.86
C LEU A 779 28.28 -40.91 36.55
N SER A 780 29.12 -39.91 36.26
CA SER A 780 30.04 -39.91 35.11
C SER A 780 30.98 -41.11 35.15
N LYS A 781 31.55 -41.41 36.33
CA LYS A 781 32.42 -42.57 36.54
C LYS A 781 31.70 -43.89 36.28
N ILE A 782 30.44 -44.03 36.71
CA ILE A 782 29.61 -45.22 36.47
C ILE A 782 29.31 -45.36 34.97
N ALA A 783 28.93 -44.26 34.30
CA ALA A 783 28.68 -44.25 32.86
C ALA A 783 29.94 -44.66 32.05
N ALA A 784 31.11 -44.10 32.37
CA ALA A 784 32.37 -44.48 31.73
C ALA A 784 32.72 -45.97 31.90
N MET A 785 32.43 -46.54 33.08
CA MET A 785 32.66 -47.97 33.34
C MET A 785 31.68 -48.89 32.60
N ALA A 786 30.47 -48.40 32.28
CA ALA A 786 29.45 -49.18 31.58
C ALA A 786 29.76 -49.35 30.07
N ASP A 787 30.42 -48.36 29.45
CA ASP A 787 30.61 -48.26 28.00
C ASP A 787 31.65 -49.26 27.42
N LYS A 788 32.59 -49.76 28.24
CA LYS A 788 33.70 -50.66 27.82
C LYS A 788 34.49 -50.21 26.56
N SER A 789 34.45 -48.92 26.20
CA SER A 789 35.13 -48.37 25.02
C SER A 789 36.65 -48.31 25.22
N VAL A 790 37.45 -48.27 24.14
CA VAL A 790 38.93 -48.35 24.22
C VAL A 790 39.53 -47.24 25.09
N ASP A 791 38.87 -46.08 25.17
CA ASP A 791 39.31 -44.90 25.93
C ASP A 791 38.74 -44.83 27.37
N HIS A 792 37.97 -45.83 27.82
CA HIS A 792 37.36 -45.82 29.16
C HIS A 792 38.37 -45.67 30.30
N GLN A 793 39.55 -46.29 30.20
CA GLN A 793 40.56 -46.23 31.26
C GLN A 793 41.18 -44.85 31.42
N SER A 794 41.33 -44.08 30.35
CA SER A 794 41.87 -42.72 30.41
C SER A 794 40.83 -41.78 31.03
N LYS A 795 39.56 -41.90 30.61
CA LYS A 795 38.41 -41.13 31.12
C LYS A 795 38.16 -41.39 32.60
N VAL A 796 38.16 -42.65 33.04
CA VAL A 796 38.00 -42.99 34.46
C VAL A 796 39.14 -42.42 35.30
N LYS A 797 40.39 -42.47 34.82
CA LYS A 797 41.54 -41.86 35.53
C LYS A 797 41.40 -40.34 35.65
N ARG A 798 40.90 -39.68 34.61
CA ARG A 798 40.63 -38.23 34.62
C ARG A 798 39.56 -37.88 35.64
N ILE A 799 38.41 -38.56 35.60
CA ILE A 799 37.30 -38.36 36.55
C ILE A 799 37.74 -38.66 37.99
N GLU A 800 38.60 -39.66 38.20
CA GLU A 800 39.17 -39.96 39.52
C GLU A 800 40.14 -38.89 40.03
N ALA A 801 40.88 -38.22 39.15
CA ALA A 801 41.72 -37.09 39.53
C ALA A 801 40.85 -35.91 39.99
N ASP A 802 39.83 -35.56 39.21
CA ASP A 802 38.91 -34.47 39.54
C ASP A 802 38.09 -34.76 40.81
N SER A 803 37.70 -36.03 41.02
CA SER A 803 37.04 -36.45 42.27
C SER A 803 37.96 -36.36 43.50
N LYS A 804 39.27 -36.56 43.34
CA LYS A 804 40.24 -36.36 44.42
C LYS A 804 40.46 -34.87 44.70
N MET A 805 40.48 -34.04 43.66
CA MET A 805 40.55 -32.58 43.81
C MET A 805 39.32 -32.03 44.54
N LEU A 806 38.12 -32.50 44.20
CA LEU A 806 36.90 -32.08 44.89
C LEU A 806 36.87 -32.52 46.36
N LYS A 807 37.42 -33.71 46.70
CA LYS A 807 37.57 -34.12 48.10
C LYS A 807 38.55 -33.24 48.89
N LEU A 808 39.66 -32.84 48.26
CA LEU A 808 40.60 -31.90 48.85
C LEU A 808 39.92 -30.54 49.10
N GLN A 809 39.11 -30.06 48.15
CA GLN A 809 38.29 -28.85 48.33
C GLN A 809 37.30 -29.00 49.50
N GLU A 810 36.57 -30.13 49.61
CA GLU A 810 35.67 -30.39 50.75
C GLU A 810 36.41 -30.34 52.10
N GLU A 811 37.61 -30.92 52.18
CA GLU A 811 38.43 -30.92 53.40
C GLU A 811 38.97 -29.51 53.73
N ILE A 812 39.36 -28.73 52.72
CA ILE A 812 39.83 -27.35 52.87
C ILE A 812 38.69 -26.41 53.26
N VAL A 813 37.52 -26.48 52.62
CA VAL A 813 36.34 -25.68 52.97
C VAL A 813 35.83 -26.06 54.36
N GLY A 814 35.85 -27.35 54.72
CA GLY A 814 35.46 -27.84 56.04
C GLY A 814 36.41 -27.43 57.17
N THR A 815 37.67 -27.12 56.86
CA THR A 815 38.65 -26.59 57.83
C THR A 815 38.63 -25.07 57.90
N LEU A 816 38.43 -24.37 56.78
CA LEU A 816 38.31 -22.90 56.71
C LEU A 816 37.05 -22.35 57.37
N THR A 817 35.91 -23.03 57.25
CA THR A 817 34.66 -22.67 57.94
C THR A 817 34.75 -22.76 59.47
N ALA A 818 35.75 -23.46 60.01
CA ALA A 818 36.02 -23.51 61.44
C ALA A 818 36.88 -22.33 61.95
N GLU A 819 37.57 -21.59 61.08
CA GLU A 819 38.52 -20.53 61.46
C GLU A 819 38.23 -19.13 60.88
N ALA A 820 37.37 -18.95 59.87
CA ALA A 820 37.00 -17.62 59.36
C ALA A 820 35.58 -17.51 58.76
N GLU A 821 34.87 -16.42 59.10
CA GLU A 821 33.62 -15.97 58.46
C GLU A 821 33.86 -15.58 56.99
N LEU A 822 33.73 -16.54 56.06
CA LEU A 822 33.61 -16.28 54.62
C LEU A 822 32.27 -16.83 54.12
N THR A 823 31.22 -16.01 54.23
CA THR A 823 29.86 -16.28 53.75
C THR A 823 29.74 -16.22 52.22
N GLY A 824 30.56 -16.97 51.49
CA GLY A 824 30.47 -17.03 50.03
C GLY A 824 31.22 -18.18 49.34
N GLY A 825 31.73 -19.17 50.09
CA GLY A 825 32.63 -20.21 49.56
C GLY A 825 32.01 -21.59 49.31
N GLU A 826 30.74 -21.84 49.66
CA GLU A 826 30.15 -23.19 49.54
C GLU A 826 29.88 -23.62 48.09
N ASP A 827 29.76 -22.66 47.17
CA ASP A 827 29.33 -22.92 45.78
C ASP A 827 30.44 -22.79 44.73
N ARG A 828 31.61 -22.23 45.08
CA ARG A 828 32.69 -21.94 44.12
C ARG A 828 33.69 -23.10 43.98
N LEU A 829 33.99 -23.48 42.74
CA LEU A 829 35.08 -24.41 42.42
C LEU A 829 36.41 -23.62 42.49
N PHE A 830 37.35 -24.05 43.35
CA PHE A 830 38.68 -23.42 43.42
C PHE A 830 39.60 -24.00 42.35
N ARG A 831 40.33 -23.14 41.65
CA ARG A 831 41.31 -23.61 40.66
C ARG A 831 42.49 -24.32 41.35
N PRO A 832 43.21 -25.22 40.66
CA PRO A 832 44.36 -25.90 41.23
C PRO A 832 45.40 -24.93 41.81
N GLU A 833 45.57 -23.76 41.20
CA GLU A 833 46.46 -22.71 41.70
C GLU A 833 45.95 -22.12 43.03
N GLU A 834 44.65 -21.85 43.14
CA GLU A 834 43.98 -21.32 44.34
C GLU A 834 43.94 -22.34 45.50
N LEU A 835 44.07 -23.63 45.20
CA LEU A 835 44.16 -24.69 46.23
C LEU A 835 45.59 -24.92 46.74
N ILE A 836 46.59 -24.45 45.99
CA ILE A 836 48.01 -24.60 46.31
C ILE A 836 48.51 -23.38 47.12
N GLU A 837 48.00 -22.19 46.82
CA GLU A 837 48.16 -20.99 47.64
C GLU A 837 47.46 -21.13 49.01
#